data_AF-A0A925X1N0-F1
#
_entry.id   AF-A0A925X1N0-F1
#
_cell.length_a   1.000
_cell.length_b   1.000
_cell.length_c   1.000
_cell.angle_alpha   90.00
_cell.angle_beta   90.00
_cell.angle_gamma   90.00
#
_symmetry.space_group_name_H-M   'P 1'
#
loop_
_entity.id
_entity.type
_entity.pdbx_description
1 polymer ?
#
loop_
_entity_poly.entity_id
_entity_poly.type
_entity_poly.pdbx_seq_one_letter_code
_entity_poly.pdbx_strand_id
1 'polypeptide(L)'
;MSWASPLSGSWDTASNWSPAIIPRNNMPPGAHYDVYVGALGSHFNIAVPDDGMVELDSLSILSPNATLSSSFGAVRTGSLVLSAGTVNIGTLYDARLAVAPGAHLSVRSLHNAVVVEDLTLRPSPQGFAPALYNGVRLENAHLRVPGAYCDTPQTIDGTGTLSFYGSFGLASSSTLTIGEQVTVRIEGSSARAFTAPVVNRGTIELLSGNNIRFGHLSNEGRINMSGGTITFQSGELLQNPGQFNRTGGTLIYAGVHDLRGVTVDLATGPVGPVQLAQAWLTNGTLIAPGSIIEVRPRPDSNNPRNEVSLGSVAIAANMHVNQNATLGLGASPLVGTTISLAPRAYLASSNLVGQGTITFDDDANLSGIVSGGSFGSLTVGSGITIRATGTSNFVSAATLTNNGTILVDGANDGVAREFLLPALVNHGTVAVSNGGVLNMLPGAVNNGAILGSGGIIAYRGNLTPTSLDPFQATDPILAVAGTLTTSSSSLSVSNPNYRLGLYYNGRIRNLTLVGDPGDALFAAAPYFNIDSAGTLENVVAEAGIKVSNMNVYTTNLINRSHLELSGGRIVLEGEWANDGSITASAGATIVIERFKPTLGPISLNTSTLSVADAVVSPGTLSTSVLDTVVASNATISLDRGIWDNRNRTLTSSANSATIRMNGGTLLGGRLEASGGSVFAIGAATLDSVTLSGAGTIGPFQTSITGGRLTLDAATISLQRDVPSGVLRAIGETIIDGTGEFIAYHQNFPVAAIQAVNGTLTIGEGITFRTGNAAPFFTGTGTLSSVINRGQVYCDYPFQAGGTQLPRFENLGLLEVGPGATFSTSTTTVGNLNNRTLTGGRWWVRGSLEFGFSSSTISFDTNAAEVQLIGPASQFRATNSLLNNAGTFAILNGRNFTSVGSLGNSGTFFIGPSSTLKTSGALVNTGTVDVNGSVVVDYATADPSPRSVLEQQIATARNGGAWDQAGITSTAAKAAFPRNLTLGLLEGIEYRSLVGAAATFGGLTFDDSSILIKSTYYGDTDLNGIVDFDDYSRTDSGFNSNLTGWFHGDFDYNNIVDFDDYSLIDLAFNTQSGTILRALSYLDGHDRSGRGMDAPSLRLIEAHYAEFGDRYASSFLNAIPEPASAILMIGVPALAGMSCRLRRRASTARALA
;
A
#
# COMPACT_ATOMS: atom_id res chain seq x y z
N MET A 1 55.47 -21.70 70.51
CA MET A 1 55.00 -23.06 70.14
C MET A 1 54.87 -23.16 68.63
N SER A 2 55.15 -24.32 68.05
CA SER A 2 55.07 -24.52 66.59
C SER A 2 54.18 -25.70 66.22
N TRP A 3 53.47 -25.60 65.09
CA TRP A 3 52.71 -26.72 64.54
C TRP A 3 53.67 -27.75 63.94
N ALA A 4 53.68 -28.97 64.50
CA ALA A 4 54.79 -29.92 64.43
C ALA A 4 55.04 -30.56 63.04
N SER A 5 54.07 -30.53 62.11
CA SER A 5 54.15 -31.15 60.78
C SER A 5 53.08 -30.57 59.82
N PRO A 6 53.29 -30.51 58.48
CA PRO A 6 52.31 -30.00 57.51
C PRO A 6 51.12 -30.97 57.30
N LEU A 7 50.44 -31.33 58.39
CA LEU A 7 49.28 -32.20 58.44
C LEU A 7 48.06 -31.42 58.92
N SER A 8 46.92 -31.66 58.28
CA SER A 8 45.64 -31.10 58.69
C SER A 8 45.21 -31.71 60.02
N GLY A 9 44.62 -30.90 60.91
CA GLY A 9 44.18 -31.37 62.22
C GLY A 9 43.43 -30.31 63.03
N SER A 10 42.91 -30.74 64.18
CA SER A 10 42.26 -29.83 65.14
C SER A 10 43.30 -29.13 66.02
N TRP A 11 43.10 -27.84 66.29
CA TRP A 11 43.92 -27.03 67.19
C TRP A 11 44.09 -27.70 68.57
N ASP A 12 43.06 -28.39 69.07
CA ASP A 12 43.07 -29.04 70.39
C ASP A 12 43.80 -30.40 70.41
N THR A 13 44.48 -30.79 69.33
CA THR A 13 45.22 -32.06 69.29
C THR A 13 46.66 -31.84 69.74
N ALA A 14 46.98 -32.16 71.00
CA ALA A 14 48.29 -31.91 71.61
C ALA A 14 49.48 -32.46 70.79
N SER A 15 49.34 -33.63 70.15
CA SER A 15 50.40 -34.24 69.33
C SER A 15 50.74 -33.46 68.06
N ASN A 16 49.90 -32.52 67.63
CA ASN A 16 50.16 -31.66 66.47
C ASN A 16 51.01 -30.44 66.82
N TRP A 17 51.32 -30.23 68.10
CA TRP A 17 52.14 -29.12 68.58
C TRP A 17 53.52 -29.58 69.00
N SER A 18 54.51 -28.70 68.88
CA SER A 18 55.86 -28.88 69.41
C SER A 18 56.22 -27.73 70.37
N PRO A 19 56.49 -28.03 71.67
CA PRO A 19 56.28 -29.33 72.33
C PRO A 19 54.79 -29.73 72.33
N ALA A 20 54.46 -31.01 72.57
CA ALA A 20 53.10 -31.57 72.47
C ALA A 20 52.12 -31.05 73.56
N ILE A 21 51.88 -29.74 73.55
CA ILE A 21 51.05 -28.95 74.46
C ILE A 21 50.15 -28.07 73.59
N ILE A 22 48.87 -28.01 73.93
CA ILE A 22 47.87 -27.23 73.18
C ILE A 22 48.02 -25.74 73.57
N PRO A 23 48.32 -24.83 72.63
CA PRO A 23 48.35 -23.39 72.89
C PRO A 23 46.91 -22.85 72.93
N ARG A 24 46.24 -22.95 74.08
CA ARG A 24 44.89 -22.42 74.30
C ARG A 24 44.71 -21.96 75.75
N ASN A 25 43.80 -21.00 75.93
CA ASN A 25 43.38 -20.34 77.18
C ASN A 25 43.73 -21.14 78.46
N ASN A 26 44.76 -20.69 79.18
CA ASN A 26 45.15 -21.21 80.48
C ASN A 26 45.36 -22.74 80.56
N MET A 27 45.83 -23.38 79.48
CA MET A 27 46.24 -24.78 79.51
C MET A 27 47.70 -24.99 79.10
N PRO A 28 48.63 -25.20 80.06
CA PRO A 28 48.44 -25.15 81.52
C PRO A 28 48.13 -23.72 82.07
N PRO A 29 47.51 -23.60 83.26
CA PRO A 29 47.08 -22.31 83.82
C PRO A 29 48.23 -21.29 83.98
N GLY A 30 48.00 -20.03 83.60
CA GLY A 30 48.99 -18.95 83.70
C GLY A 30 50.02 -18.90 82.57
N ALA A 31 49.85 -19.71 81.53
CA ALA A 31 50.77 -19.76 80.39
C ALA A 31 50.39 -18.77 79.28
N HIS A 32 51.43 -18.19 78.70
CA HIS A 32 51.39 -17.23 77.61
C HIS A 32 52.02 -17.84 76.35
N TYR A 33 51.41 -17.62 75.18
CA TYR A 33 51.77 -18.36 73.96
C TYR A 33 52.04 -17.46 72.76
N ASP A 34 53.28 -17.54 72.27
CA ASP A 34 53.61 -17.15 70.90
C ASP A 34 53.52 -18.35 69.98
N VAL A 35 52.65 -18.30 68.98
CA VAL A 35 52.36 -19.41 68.07
C VAL A 35 52.92 -19.13 66.68
N TYR A 36 53.69 -20.08 66.16
CA TYR A 36 54.33 -19.99 64.84
C TYR A 36 53.93 -21.17 63.95
N VAL A 37 53.32 -20.88 62.79
CA VAL A 37 52.95 -21.88 61.78
C VAL A 37 53.82 -21.70 60.55
N GLY A 38 54.96 -22.40 60.52
CA GLY A 38 55.98 -22.31 59.46
C GLY A 38 56.27 -23.63 58.73
N ALA A 39 55.48 -24.68 58.96
CA ALA A 39 55.72 -25.99 58.35
C ALA A 39 55.62 -25.92 56.81
N LEU A 40 56.62 -26.47 56.11
CA LEU A 40 56.68 -26.55 54.65
C LEU A 40 56.14 -27.91 54.17
N GLY A 41 55.22 -27.91 53.20
CA GLY A 41 54.60 -29.14 52.68
C GLY A 41 53.35 -28.87 51.83
N SER A 42 52.54 -29.90 51.56
CA SER A 42 51.23 -29.79 50.90
C SER A 42 50.26 -28.92 51.72
N HIS A 43 49.19 -28.43 51.09
CA HIS A 43 48.16 -27.64 51.79
C HIS A 43 47.59 -28.37 53.01
N PHE A 44 47.54 -27.69 54.16
CA PHE A 44 47.01 -28.25 55.40
C PHE A 44 46.12 -27.25 56.12
N ASN A 45 45.09 -27.78 56.77
CA ASN A 45 44.08 -27.00 57.48
C ASN A 45 44.19 -27.22 58.99
N ILE A 46 44.33 -26.13 59.73
CA ILE A 46 44.28 -26.10 61.19
C ILE A 46 42.87 -25.64 61.57
N ALA A 47 42.06 -26.56 62.09
CA ALA A 47 40.70 -26.25 62.51
C ALA A 47 40.70 -25.66 63.92
N VAL A 48 40.28 -24.40 64.07
CA VAL A 48 40.04 -23.78 65.38
C VAL A 48 38.66 -24.19 65.87
N PRO A 49 38.51 -24.61 67.14
CA PRO A 49 37.22 -25.00 67.71
C PRO A 49 36.19 -23.87 67.66
N ASP A 50 34.96 -24.21 67.30
CA ASP A 50 33.85 -23.25 67.22
C ASP A 50 33.24 -22.91 68.59
N ASP A 51 33.50 -23.70 69.63
CA ASP A 51 32.86 -23.65 70.96
C ASP A 51 33.70 -22.98 72.06
N GLY A 52 34.74 -22.22 71.71
CA GLY A 52 35.45 -21.40 72.67
C GLY A 52 36.47 -20.46 72.07
N MET A 53 37.20 -19.78 72.95
CA MET A 53 38.16 -18.73 72.59
C MET A 53 39.60 -19.22 72.71
N VAL A 54 40.42 -18.91 71.70
CA VAL A 54 41.87 -19.15 71.72
C VAL A 54 42.56 -17.85 72.07
N GLU A 55 43.23 -17.80 73.22
CA GLU A 55 43.99 -16.64 73.70
C GLU A 55 45.48 -16.88 73.54
N LEU A 56 46.15 -15.96 72.84
CA LEU A 56 47.57 -16.01 72.49
C LEU A 56 48.22 -14.65 72.73
N ASP A 57 49.52 -14.61 72.94
CA ASP A 57 50.27 -13.36 72.92
C ASP A 57 50.50 -12.91 71.47
N SER A 58 51.02 -13.83 70.64
CA SER A 58 51.16 -13.61 69.21
C SER A 58 50.82 -14.85 68.39
N LEU A 59 50.30 -14.63 67.17
CA LEU A 59 50.06 -15.65 66.16
C LEU A 59 50.75 -15.23 64.85
N SER A 60 51.70 -16.05 64.42
CA SER A 60 52.46 -15.85 63.18
C SER A 60 52.25 -17.00 62.20
N ILE A 61 51.69 -16.72 61.02
CA ILE A 61 51.59 -17.69 59.92
C ILE A 61 52.59 -17.30 58.84
N LEU A 62 53.56 -18.19 58.64
CA LEU A 62 54.68 -17.99 57.72
C LEU A 62 54.58 -18.93 56.51
N SER A 63 53.79 -20.01 56.62
CA SER A 63 53.64 -20.99 55.54
C SER A 63 52.53 -20.58 54.54
N PRO A 64 52.81 -20.52 53.23
CA PRO A 64 51.80 -20.20 52.21
C PRO A 64 50.72 -21.28 52.08
N ASN A 65 51.00 -22.49 52.54
CA ASN A 65 50.13 -23.66 52.40
C ASN A 65 49.30 -23.93 53.67
N ALA A 66 49.44 -23.09 54.70
CA ALA A 66 48.65 -23.20 55.92
C ALA A 66 47.34 -22.41 55.79
N THR A 67 46.24 -23.09 56.09
CA THR A 67 44.94 -22.44 56.33
C THR A 67 44.55 -22.64 57.79
N LEU A 68 44.31 -21.55 58.50
CA LEU A 68 43.65 -21.57 59.81
C LEU A 68 42.16 -21.31 59.59
N SER A 69 41.29 -22.27 59.93
CA SER A 69 39.86 -22.17 59.63
C SER A 69 38.97 -22.41 60.84
N SER A 70 37.88 -21.66 60.96
CA SER A 70 36.78 -21.92 61.88
C SER A 70 35.47 -21.31 61.36
N SER A 71 34.34 -21.92 61.71
CA SER A 71 33.01 -21.43 61.33
C SER A 71 32.57 -20.24 62.19
N PHE A 72 32.84 -20.28 63.50
CA PHE A 72 32.42 -19.25 64.47
C PHE A 72 33.42 -18.96 65.61
N GLY A 73 34.48 -19.75 65.73
CA GLY A 73 35.51 -19.64 66.77
C GLY A 73 36.19 -18.28 66.82
N ALA A 74 36.61 -17.92 68.03
CA ALA A 74 37.22 -16.63 68.34
C ALA A 74 38.70 -16.78 68.67
N VAL A 75 39.52 -15.87 68.13
CA VAL A 75 40.93 -15.74 68.48
C VAL A 75 41.15 -14.37 69.11
N ARG A 76 41.81 -14.35 70.26
CA ARG A 76 42.35 -13.13 70.85
C ARG A 76 43.86 -13.24 70.82
N THR A 77 44.49 -12.23 70.25
CA THR A 77 45.94 -12.17 70.20
C THR A 77 46.39 -10.73 70.24
N GLY A 78 47.52 -10.44 70.91
CA GLY A 78 48.11 -9.10 70.89
C GLY A 78 48.73 -8.75 69.54
N SER A 79 49.20 -9.75 68.79
CA SER A 79 49.80 -9.56 67.46
C SER A 79 49.43 -10.69 66.51
N LEU A 80 48.86 -10.36 65.35
CA LEU A 80 48.64 -11.30 64.25
C LEU A 80 49.52 -10.90 63.06
N VAL A 81 50.51 -11.74 62.75
CA VAL A 81 51.44 -11.54 61.64
C VAL A 81 51.21 -12.63 60.60
N LEU A 82 50.75 -12.24 59.41
CA LEU A 82 50.56 -13.16 58.27
C LEU A 82 51.57 -12.81 57.18
N SER A 83 52.72 -13.50 57.15
CA SER A 83 53.68 -13.34 56.06
C SER A 83 53.29 -14.14 54.82
N ALA A 84 52.47 -15.19 54.98
CA ALA A 84 51.83 -15.97 53.92
C ALA A 84 50.62 -16.75 54.47
N GLY A 85 49.89 -17.47 53.61
CA GLY A 85 48.82 -18.38 54.02
C GLY A 85 47.46 -17.70 54.24
N THR A 86 46.50 -18.45 54.81
CA THR A 86 45.11 -17.99 54.97
C THR A 86 44.60 -18.13 56.41
N VAL A 87 43.97 -17.09 56.95
CA VAL A 87 43.21 -17.12 58.20
C VAL A 87 41.74 -16.82 57.92
N ASN A 88 40.88 -17.79 58.22
CA ASN A 88 39.42 -17.71 58.08
C ASN A 88 38.77 -18.06 59.42
N ILE A 89 38.49 -17.06 60.27
CA ILE A 89 37.93 -17.29 61.62
C ILE A 89 36.66 -16.46 61.86
N GLY A 90 35.93 -16.79 62.92
CA GLY A 90 34.75 -16.04 63.34
C GLY A 90 35.12 -14.63 63.81
N THR A 91 35.65 -14.51 65.02
CA THR A 91 35.95 -13.19 65.63
C THR A 91 37.42 -13.05 65.98
N LEU A 92 38.00 -11.88 65.68
CA LEU A 92 39.36 -11.51 66.08
C LEU A 92 39.33 -10.35 67.07
N TYR A 93 39.94 -10.54 68.23
CA TYR A 93 40.02 -9.56 69.32
C TYR A 93 41.44 -9.05 69.55
N ASP A 94 41.56 -7.75 69.82
CA ASP A 94 42.73 -7.07 70.41
C ASP A 94 44.02 -7.10 69.56
N ALA A 95 43.93 -7.54 68.32
CA ALA A 95 45.10 -7.82 67.49
C ALA A 95 45.67 -6.58 66.81
N ARG A 96 46.98 -6.40 66.95
CA ARG A 96 47.79 -5.59 66.03
C ARG A 96 48.04 -6.41 64.76
N LEU A 97 47.53 -5.93 63.62
CA LEU A 97 47.44 -6.67 62.37
C LEU A 97 48.53 -6.26 61.38
N ALA A 98 49.42 -7.20 61.04
CA ALA A 98 50.39 -7.07 59.95
C ALA A 98 50.18 -8.23 58.95
N VAL A 99 49.72 -7.94 57.74
CA VAL A 99 49.31 -8.94 56.75
C VAL A 99 50.00 -8.64 55.43
N ALA A 100 50.97 -9.47 55.08
CA ALA A 100 51.78 -9.29 53.89
C ALA A 100 50.95 -9.43 52.60
N PRO A 101 51.35 -8.74 51.51
CA PRO A 101 50.74 -8.91 50.19
C PRO A 101 50.74 -10.37 49.74
N GLY A 102 49.57 -10.94 49.49
CA GLY A 102 49.39 -12.35 49.08
C GLY A 102 48.94 -13.29 50.20
N ALA A 103 48.99 -12.87 51.46
CA ALA A 103 48.29 -13.55 52.55
C ALA A 103 46.79 -13.17 52.56
N HIS A 104 45.96 -14.00 53.18
CA HIS A 104 44.51 -13.80 53.20
C HIS A 104 43.97 -13.80 54.63
N LEU A 105 43.38 -12.69 55.06
CA LEU A 105 42.63 -12.58 56.31
C LEU A 105 41.14 -12.40 56.01
N SER A 106 40.35 -13.32 56.53
CA SER A 106 38.90 -13.27 56.52
C SER A 106 38.38 -13.47 57.94
N VAL A 107 37.65 -12.48 58.43
CA VAL A 107 37.00 -12.52 59.76
C VAL A 107 35.54 -12.14 59.60
N ARG A 108 34.67 -12.73 60.42
CA ARG A 108 33.28 -12.27 60.55
C ARG A 108 33.20 -10.97 61.35
N SER A 109 33.99 -10.85 62.41
CA SER A 109 33.99 -9.68 63.29
C SER A 109 35.40 -9.29 63.71
N LEU A 110 35.72 -8.00 63.64
CA LEU A 110 36.99 -7.43 64.10
C LEU A 110 36.75 -6.49 65.27
N HIS A 111 37.34 -6.78 66.44
CA HIS A 111 37.17 -6.01 67.67
C HIS A 111 38.51 -5.48 68.16
N ASN A 112 38.55 -4.19 68.52
CA ASN A 112 39.69 -3.52 69.14
C ASN A 112 41.03 -3.77 68.43
N ALA A 113 41.01 -3.77 67.10
CA ALA A 113 42.17 -4.11 66.29
C ALA A 113 42.93 -2.86 65.85
N VAL A 114 44.26 -2.97 65.81
CA VAL A 114 45.15 -1.94 65.30
C VAL A 114 45.68 -2.39 63.94
N VAL A 115 45.29 -1.70 62.86
CA VAL A 115 45.74 -2.00 61.51
C VAL A 115 46.94 -1.13 61.19
N VAL A 116 48.08 -1.78 60.93
CA VAL A 116 49.39 -1.10 60.78
C VAL A 116 49.98 -1.20 59.37
N GLU A 117 49.34 -1.99 58.50
CA GLU A 117 49.68 -2.17 57.09
C GLU A 117 48.40 -2.25 56.25
N ASP A 118 48.51 -2.05 54.93
CA ASP A 118 47.38 -2.12 54.02
C ASP A 118 46.72 -3.50 54.07
N LEU A 119 45.42 -3.51 54.40
CA LEU A 119 44.67 -4.72 54.67
C LEU A 119 43.37 -4.72 53.88
N THR A 120 43.16 -5.77 53.07
CA THR A 120 41.86 -6.04 52.45
C THR A 120 41.20 -7.23 53.16
N LEU A 121 40.15 -6.96 53.94
CA LEU A 121 39.33 -8.01 54.56
C LEU A 121 38.41 -8.61 53.52
N ARG A 122 38.43 -9.93 53.34
CA ARG A 122 37.50 -10.61 52.42
C ARG A 122 36.24 -11.05 53.16
N PRO A 123 35.09 -11.21 52.47
CA PRO A 123 33.92 -11.87 53.06
C PRO A 123 34.28 -13.28 53.54
N SER A 124 33.65 -13.71 54.63
CA SER A 124 33.85 -15.08 55.12
C SER A 124 33.44 -16.11 54.05
N PRO A 125 34.01 -17.33 54.09
CA PRO A 125 33.57 -18.43 53.20
C PRO A 125 32.07 -18.73 53.27
N GLN A 126 31.40 -18.32 54.37
CA GLN A 126 29.96 -18.43 54.61
C GLN A 126 29.14 -17.25 54.02
N GLY A 127 29.77 -16.31 53.32
CA GLY A 127 29.12 -15.18 52.66
C GLY A 127 28.78 -14.00 53.58
N PHE A 128 29.23 -14.00 54.84
CA PHE A 128 29.04 -12.87 55.74
C PHE A 128 30.09 -11.78 55.46
N ALA A 129 29.64 -10.53 55.32
CA ALA A 129 30.53 -9.38 55.30
C ALA A 129 31.19 -9.22 56.69
N PRO A 130 32.49 -8.87 56.77
CA PRO A 130 33.14 -8.54 58.03
C PRO A 130 32.42 -7.38 58.70
N ALA A 131 32.13 -7.51 59.99
CA ALA A 131 31.61 -6.43 60.81
C ALA A 131 32.76 -5.83 61.61
N LEU A 132 32.93 -4.51 61.48
CA LEU A 132 33.87 -3.74 62.29
C LEU A 132 33.17 -3.39 63.62
N TYR A 133 33.78 -3.80 64.73
CA TYR A 133 33.29 -3.54 66.07
C TYR A 133 34.23 -2.62 66.83
N ASN A 134 33.79 -2.14 68.00
CA ASN A 134 34.42 -1.07 68.76
C ASN A 134 35.96 -1.20 68.90
N GLY A 135 36.68 -0.09 68.71
CA GLY A 135 38.12 0.03 68.94
C GLY A 135 39.04 -0.19 67.72
N VAL A 136 38.52 -0.20 66.48
CA VAL A 136 39.38 -0.27 65.29
C VAL A 136 40.16 1.03 65.11
N ARG A 137 41.49 0.94 65.15
CA ARG A 137 42.42 2.06 64.97
C ARG A 137 43.32 1.84 63.76
N LEU A 138 43.50 2.87 62.95
CA LEU A 138 44.44 2.85 61.80
C LEU A 138 45.76 3.54 62.18
N GLU A 139 46.90 2.94 61.79
CA GLU A 139 48.23 3.54 61.93
C GLU A 139 48.90 3.65 60.55
N ASN A 140 48.62 4.74 59.84
CA ASN A 140 49.06 5.01 58.46
C ASN A 140 48.74 3.87 57.47
N ALA A 141 47.60 3.19 57.65
CA ALA A 141 47.21 2.03 56.87
C ALA A 141 45.97 2.28 55.99
N HIS A 142 45.84 1.53 54.89
CA HIS A 142 44.64 1.43 54.08
C HIS A 142 43.85 0.15 54.43
N LEU A 143 42.74 0.31 55.16
CA LEU A 143 41.81 -0.78 55.44
C LEU A 143 40.70 -0.80 54.40
N ARG A 144 40.63 -1.88 53.61
CA ARG A 144 39.58 -2.15 52.62
C ARG A 144 38.63 -3.22 53.16
N VAL A 145 37.34 -2.91 53.25
CA VAL A 145 36.31 -3.83 53.76
C VAL A 145 35.10 -3.92 52.83
N PRO A 146 34.43 -5.07 52.72
CA PRO A 146 33.33 -5.24 51.78
C PRO A 146 31.98 -4.71 52.32
N GLY A 147 31.93 -4.30 53.59
CA GLY A 147 30.79 -3.76 54.32
C GLY A 147 31.15 -3.56 55.80
N ALA A 148 30.28 -2.91 56.59
CA ALA A 148 30.43 -2.82 58.05
C ALA A 148 29.07 -2.79 58.74
N TYR A 149 29.01 -3.26 59.99
CA TYR A 149 27.80 -3.24 60.82
C TYR A 149 28.11 -2.61 62.18
N CYS A 150 27.36 -1.58 62.58
CA CYS A 150 27.52 -0.91 63.87
C CYS A 150 26.22 -1.04 64.69
N ASP A 151 26.21 -1.85 65.73
CA ASP A 151 25.05 -1.98 66.65
C ASP A 151 25.10 -1.02 67.84
N THR A 152 26.29 -0.52 68.15
CA THR A 152 26.61 0.42 69.25
C THR A 152 27.33 1.64 68.70
N PRO A 153 27.42 2.77 69.43
CA PRO A 153 28.18 3.93 68.97
C PRO A 153 29.64 3.56 68.72
N GLN A 154 30.16 3.90 67.55
CA GLN A 154 31.52 3.53 67.14
C GLN A 154 32.32 4.75 66.69
N THR A 155 33.60 4.74 67.02
CA THR A 155 34.59 5.70 66.51
C THR A 155 35.70 4.93 65.81
N ILE A 156 35.96 5.29 64.55
CA ILE A 156 37.15 4.83 63.81
C ILE A 156 38.17 5.95 63.93
N ASP A 157 39.29 5.68 64.59
CA ASP A 157 40.30 6.67 64.97
C ASP A 157 41.70 6.30 64.46
N GLY A 158 42.66 7.22 64.58
CA GLY A 158 44.02 7.09 64.08
C GLY A 158 44.25 7.78 62.74
N THR A 159 45.29 7.35 62.01
CA THR A 159 45.69 7.93 60.71
C THR A 159 45.55 6.88 59.61
N GLY A 160 44.83 7.18 58.54
CA GLY A 160 44.73 6.25 57.42
C GLY A 160 43.47 6.38 56.56
N THR A 161 43.31 5.42 55.66
CA THR A 161 42.16 5.35 54.75
C THR A 161 41.31 4.11 55.06
N LEU A 162 40.00 4.31 55.18
CA LEU A 162 39.01 3.25 55.21
C LEU A 162 38.25 3.25 53.87
N SER A 163 38.27 2.14 53.15
CA SER A 163 37.54 2.00 51.89
C SER A 163 36.52 0.88 51.94
N PHE A 164 35.31 1.20 51.53
CA PHE A 164 34.21 0.24 51.42
C PHE A 164 34.10 -0.24 49.98
N TYR A 165 34.12 -1.56 49.74
CA TYR A 165 34.03 -2.12 48.40
C TYR A 165 32.94 -3.20 48.24
N GLY A 166 32.47 -3.45 47.01
CA GLY A 166 31.45 -4.49 46.76
C GLY A 166 30.01 -4.08 47.13
N SER A 167 29.14 -5.08 47.34
CA SER A 167 27.67 -4.89 47.36
C SER A 167 27.03 -4.82 48.76
N PHE A 168 27.80 -4.92 49.85
CA PHE A 168 27.27 -4.89 51.22
C PHE A 168 27.29 -3.44 51.78
N GLY A 169 26.24 -3.05 52.50
CA GLY A 169 26.08 -1.67 53.01
C GLY A 169 26.61 -1.47 54.43
N LEU A 170 26.74 -0.21 54.84
CA LEU A 170 26.92 0.20 56.24
C LEU A 170 25.56 0.20 56.95
N ALA A 171 25.18 -0.96 57.49
CA ALA A 171 23.96 -1.08 58.28
C ALA A 171 24.27 -0.79 59.75
N SER A 172 23.47 0.05 60.38
CA SER A 172 23.72 0.45 61.76
C SER A 172 22.41 0.79 62.48
N SER A 173 22.37 0.51 63.79
CA SER A 173 21.34 0.99 64.71
C SER A 173 21.84 2.15 65.60
N SER A 174 23.08 2.61 65.42
CA SER A 174 23.73 3.60 66.29
C SER A 174 24.71 4.55 65.56
N THR A 175 25.31 5.50 66.27
CA THR A 175 26.11 6.57 65.63
C THR A 175 27.49 6.07 65.19
N LEU A 176 27.88 6.35 63.94
CA LEU A 176 29.26 6.16 63.45
C LEU A 176 30.00 7.50 63.43
N THR A 177 31.13 7.57 64.14
CA THR A 177 32.02 8.74 64.17
C THR A 177 33.29 8.46 63.37
N ILE A 178 33.55 9.28 62.36
CA ILE A 178 34.79 9.26 61.58
C ILE A 178 35.79 10.20 62.26
N GLY A 179 36.92 9.69 62.74
CA GLY A 179 37.97 10.47 63.41
C GLY A 179 38.63 11.51 62.50
N GLU A 180 39.22 12.55 63.09
CA GLU A 180 39.71 13.75 62.40
C GLU A 180 40.77 13.49 61.31
N GLN A 181 41.59 12.44 61.47
CA GLN A 181 42.66 12.07 60.52
C GLN A 181 42.34 10.82 59.70
N VAL A 182 41.07 10.40 59.69
CA VAL A 182 40.58 9.26 58.92
C VAL A 182 39.94 9.74 57.61
N THR A 183 40.33 9.10 56.50
CA THR A 183 39.69 9.30 55.20
C THR A 183 38.79 8.12 54.87
N VAL A 184 37.51 8.37 54.57
CA VAL A 184 36.55 7.37 54.12
C VAL A 184 36.35 7.48 52.61
N ARG A 185 36.55 6.36 51.89
CA ARG A 185 36.31 6.22 50.44
C ARG A 185 35.28 5.13 50.16
N ILE A 186 34.50 5.32 49.10
CA ILE A 186 33.58 4.32 48.56
C ILE A 186 34.12 3.82 47.23
N GLU A 187 34.26 2.50 47.08
CA GLU A 187 34.85 1.82 45.92
C GLU A 187 33.87 0.78 45.33
N GLY A 188 33.11 1.15 44.30
CA GLY A 188 32.25 0.21 43.58
C GLY A 188 30.86 0.75 43.31
N SER A 189 30.31 0.42 42.15
CA SER A 189 29.15 1.08 41.52
C SER A 189 27.80 0.96 42.26
N SER A 190 27.75 0.30 43.43
CA SER A 190 26.49 -0.03 44.12
C SER A 190 26.60 -0.04 45.65
N ALA A 191 27.16 1.00 46.28
CA ALA A 191 27.16 1.11 47.74
C ALA A 191 25.78 1.52 48.29
N ARG A 192 25.26 0.74 49.25
CA ARG A 192 24.01 0.99 49.99
C ARG A 192 24.25 1.81 51.28
N ALA A 193 23.19 2.50 51.70
CA ALA A 193 23.09 3.63 52.63
C ALA A 193 23.79 3.53 54.00
N PHE A 194 24.27 4.66 54.50
CA PHE A 194 24.37 4.94 55.93
C PHE A 194 22.96 5.17 56.47
N THR A 195 22.30 4.11 56.96
CA THR A 195 20.94 4.25 57.52
C THR A 195 20.92 4.90 58.90
N ALA A 196 22.04 4.85 59.63
CA ALA A 196 22.17 5.44 60.96
C ALA A 196 22.82 6.83 60.93
N PRO A 197 22.74 7.60 62.03
CA PRO A 197 23.43 8.87 62.15
C PRO A 197 24.95 8.75 61.95
N VAL A 198 25.51 9.56 61.06
CA VAL A 198 26.96 9.68 60.85
C VAL A 198 27.44 11.02 61.39
N VAL A 199 28.51 11.00 62.18
CA VAL A 199 29.26 12.20 62.57
C VAL A 199 30.60 12.15 61.85
N ASN A 200 30.78 13.02 60.86
CA ASN A 200 32.05 13.12 60.13
C ASN A 200 32.94 14.18 60.76
N ARG A 201 34.06 13.81 61.39
CA ARG A 201 35.13 14.75 61.79
C ARG A 201 36.35 14.69 60.88
N GLY A 202 36.49 13.61 60.10
CA GLY A 202 37.58 13.39 59.15
C GLY A 202 37.25 13.86 57.73
N THR A 203 37.71 13.10 56.73
CA THR A 203 37.43 13.38 55.30
C THR A 203 36.58 12.27 54.68
N ILE A 204 35.46 12.62 54.05
CA ILE A 204 34.71 11.72 53.16
C ILE A 204 35.04 12.09 51.72
N GLU A 205 35.56 11.14 50.94
CA GLU A 205 35.85 11.33 49.51
C GLU A 205 34.88 10.52 48.64
N LEU A 206 34.13 11.22 47.80
CA LEU A 206 33.27 10.62 46.78
C LEU A 206 33.86 10.84 45.38
N LEU A 207 34.27 9.73 44.77
CA LEU A 207 34.79 9.68 43.41
C LEU A 207 33.69 9.36 42.40
N SER A 208 33.92 9.69 41.13
CA SER A 208 32.99 9.40 40.03
C SER A 208 32.57 7.92 39.98
N GLY A 209 31.29 7.67 39.68
CA GLY A 209 30.70 6.33 39.60
C GLY A 209 30.23 5.72 40.93
N ASN A 210 30.44 6.41 42.06
CA ASN A 210 30.01 5.92 43.37
C ASN A 210 28.76 6.67 43.88
N ASN A 211 27.91 5.96 44.62
CA ASN A 211 26.69 6.53 45.21
C ASN A 211 26.71 6.35 46.73
N ILE A 212 26.30 7.37 47.46
CA ILE A 212 26.23 7.36 48.93
C ILE A 212 24.88 7.95 49.37
N ARG A 213 24.28 7.33 50.37
CA ARG A 213 22.97 7.74 50.91
C ARG A 213 23.08 7.90 52.41
N PHE A 214 22.70 9.06 52.93
CA PHE A 214 22.71 9.38 54.35
C PHE A 214 21.28 9.41 54.89
N GLY A 215 21.05 8.62 55.94
CA GLY A 215 19.85 8.70 56.78
C GLY A 215 19.84 9.98 57.61
N HIS A 216 20.94 10.24 58.33
CA HIS A 216 21.22 11.51 59.02
C HIS A 216 22.74 11.76 59.01
N LEU A 217 23.18 12.96 58.65
CA LEU A 217 24.60 13.34 58.61
C LEU A 217 24.83 14.62 59.42
N SER A 218 25.71 14.54 60.42
CA SER A 218 26.37 15.70 61.02
C SER A 218 27.78 15.78 60.45
N ASN A 219 28.13 16.90 59.82
CA ASN A 219 29.43 17.08 59.19
C ASN A 219 30.23 18.18 59.91
N GLU A 220 31.25 17.77 60.66
CA GLU A 220 32.22 18.63 61.35
C GLU A 220 33.59 18.66 60.60
N GLY A 221 33.79 17.75 59.63
CA GLY A 221 35.03 17.55 58.87
C GLY A 221 34.94 18.01 57.40
N ARG A 222 35.62 17.30 56.47
CA ARG A 222 35.62 17.61 55.03
C ARG A 222 34.84 16.56 54.24
N ILE A 223 34.12 17.01 53.22
CA ILE A 223 33.51 16.14 52.21
C ILE A 223 34.00 16.63 50.85
N ASN A 224 34.77 15.80 50.15
CA ASN A 224 35.24 16.09 48.80
C ASN A 224 34.44 15.25 47.81
N MET A 225 33.72 15.91 46.91
CA MET A 225 32.90 15.27 45.89
C MET A 225 33.40 15.67 44.50
N SER A 226 34.05 14.73 43.81
CA SER A 226 34.55 14.93 42.43
C SER A 226 33.61 14.37 41.36
N GLY A 227 32.63 13.55 41.77
CA GLY A 227 31.63 12.89 40.93
C GLY A 227 30.68 12.03 41.78
N GLY A 228 29.85 11.19 41.14
CA GLY A 228 28.93 10.29 41.87
C GLY A 228 27.65 10.97 42.38
N THR A 229 26.90 10.28 43.24
CA THR A 229 25.61 10.78 43.79
C THR A 229 25.60 10.76 45.31
N ILE A 230 25.25 11.89 45.95
CA ILE A 230 24.91 11.94 47.39
C ILE A 230 23.39 12.11 47.54
N THR A 231 22.75 11.22 48.29
CA THR A 231 21.32 11.33 48.64
C THR A 231 21.14 11.59 50.14
N PHE A 232 20.45 12.67 50.49
CA PHE A 232 20.02 12.98 51.86
C PHE A 232 18.56 12.58 52.03
N GLN A 233 18.23 11.77 53.04
CA GLN A 233 16.88 11.20 53.20
C GLN A 233 15.96 11.90 54.18
N SER A 234 16.49 12.53 55.22
CA SER A 234 15.75 13.25 56.27
C SER A 234 16.76 13.99 57.14
N GLY A 235 16.37 15.10 57.76
CA GLY A 235 17.22 15.86 58.68
C GLY A 235 17.57 17.25 58.16
N GLU A 236 18.49 17.92 58.86
CA GLU A 236 18.91 19.27 58.52
C GLU A 236 19.60 19.26 57.15
N LEU A 237 19.10 20.08 56.21
CA LEU A 237 19.86 20.41 55.00
C LEU A 237 21.19 21.01 55.47
N LEU A 238 22.31 20.71 54.81
CA LEU A 238 23.64 21.17 55.23
C LEU A 238 23.67 22.69 55.53
N GLN A 239 23.49 23.09 56.80
CA GLN A 239 23.43 24.50 57.24
C GLN A 239 24.80 25.03 57.73
N ASN A 240 25.90 24.26 57.55
CA ASN A 240 27.33 24.59 57.78
C ASN A 240 27.84 24.46 59.26
N PRO A 241 29.14 24.13 59.57
CA PRO A 241 30.26 23.85 58.68
C PRO A 241 31.07 22.57 58.97
N GLY A 242 31.22 21.81 57.89
CA GLY A 242 32.50 21.21 57.53
C GLY A 242 32.78 21.60 56.07
N GLN A 243 34.02 21.49 55.58
CA GLN A 243 34.32 21.89 54.20
C GLN A 243 33.66 20.92 53.20
N PHE A 244 32.58 21.34 52.53
CA PHE A 244 32.00 20.61 51.40
C PHE A 244 32.58 21.15 50.09
N ASN A 245 33.51 20.40 49.49
CA ASN A 245 34.15 20.76 48.22
C ASN A 245 33.58 19.90 47.10
N ARG A 246 32.76 20.49 46.22
CA ARG A 246 32.11 19.80 45.11
C ARG A 246 32.63 20.31 43.76
N THR A 247 33.32 19.44 43.03
CA THR A 247 33.81 19.71 41.66
C THR A 247 33.04 18.94 40.58
N GLY A 248 32.11 18.04 40.98
CA GLY A 248 31.26 17.26 40.06
C GLY A 248 30.15 16.45 40.77
N GLY A 249 29.35 15.70 40.01
CA GLY A 249 28.34 14.74 40.50
C GLY A 249 26.97 15.35 40.88
N THR A 250 26.06 14.56 41.46
CA THR A 250 24.63 14.89 41.71
C THR A 250 24.27 14.90 43.20
N LEU A 251 23.58 15.95 43.66
CA LEU A 251 22.96 15.99 45.00
C LEU A 251 21.45 15.71 44.90
N ILE A 252 20.94 14.81 45.73
CA ILE A 252 19.51 14.50 45.83
C ILE A 252 19.04 14.75 47.27
N TYR A 253 18.06 15.63 47.44
CA TYR A 253 17.34 15.81 48.70
C TYR A 253 15.98 15.11 48.61
N ALA A 254 15.71 14.23 49.58
CA ALA A 254 14.50 13.43 49.68
C ALA A 254 14.01 13.39 51.13
N GLY A 255 12.73 13.12 51.35
CA GLY A 255 12.10 13.07 52.67
C GLY A 255 11.85 14.45 53.28
N VAL A 256 11.75 14.53 54.62
CA VAL A 256 11.26 15.72 55.32
C VAL A 256 12.42 16.62 55.79
N HIS A 257 12.34 17.90 55.43
CA HIS A 257 13.31 18.94 55.78
C HIS A 257 12.62 20.22 56.26
N ASP A 258 12.90 20.64 57.48
CA ASP A 258 12.47 21.95 58.00
C ASP A 258 13.63 22.94 57.85
N LEU A 259 13.42 24.04 57.13
CA LEU A 259 14.43 25.08 56.95
C LEU A 259 14.46 26.05 58.13
N ARG A 260 13.56 25.92 59.12
CA ARG A 260 13.54 26.70 60.36
C ARG A 260 13.56 28.23 60.16
N GLY A 261 13.00 28.70 59.05
CA GLY A 261 12.94 30.12 58.70
C GLY A 261 14.23 30.71 58.12
N VAL A 262 15.29 29.91 57.90
CA VAL A 262 16.55 30.41 57.34
C VAL A 262 16.56 30.37 55.81
N THR A 263 17.55 31.03 55.20
CA THR A 263 17.86 30.89 53.78
C THR A 263 18.82 29.72 53.59
N VAL A 264 18.39 28.71 52.83
CA VAL A 264 19.22 27.55 52.49
C VAL A 264 19.66 27.68 51.04
N ASP A 265 20.96 27.75 50.85
CA ASP A 265 21.61 27.69 49.55
C ASP A 265 21.96 26.24 49.21
N LEU A 266 21.16 25.64 48.33
CA LEU A 266 21.39 24.28 47.83
C LEU A 266 22.58 24.19 46.87
N ALA A 267 23.15 25.34 46.49
CA ALA A 267 24.22 25.49 45.53
C ALA A 267 25.51 26.05 46.14
N THR A 268 25.79 25.87 47.44
CA THR A 268 27.05 26.28 48.11
C THR A 268 28.33 25.56 47.60
N GLY A 269 28.32 25.10 46.33
CA GLY A 269 29.45 25.17 45.40
C GLY A 269 29.50 24.09 44.30
N PRO A 270 28.65 24.02 43.23
CA PRO A 270 28.80 22.95 42.24
C PRO A 270 28.96 23.34 40.76
N VAL A 271 29.69 22.45 40.06
CA VAL A 271 29.55 22.10 38.64
C VAL A 271 28.72 20.79 38.58
N GLY A 272 27.37 20.84 38.63
CA GLY A 272 26.51 19.64 38.55
C GLY A 272 25.07 19.79 39.10
N PRO A 273 24.15 18.84 38.81
CA PRO A 273 22.70 18.98 39.10
C PRO A 273 22.34 18.88 40.59
N VAL A 274 21.29 19.60 41.00
CA VAL A 274 20.67 19.54 42.33
C VAL A 274 19.22 19.08 42.16
N GLN A 275 18.84 18.00 42.85
CA GLN A 275 17.55 17.35 42.68
C GLN A 275 16.73 17.31 43.96
N LEU A 276 15.44 17.60 43.85
CA LEU A 276 14.43 17.29 44.85
C LEU A 276 13.63 16.07 44.38
N ALA A 277 13.52 15.03 45.22
CA ALA A 277 12.77 13.82 44.88
C ALA A 277 12.03 13.27 46.11
N GLN A 278 10.68 13.27 46.08
CA GLN A 278 9.83 12.95 47.24
C GLN A 278 10.23 13.73 48.51
N ALA A 279 10.42 15.05 48.36
CA ALA A 279 10.87 15.92 49.44
C ALA A 279 9.71 16.78 49.97
N TRP A 280 9.63 16.92 51.29
CA TRP A 280 8.73 17.84 51.97
C TRP A 280 9.57 18.91 52.65
N LEU A 281 9.54 20.14 52.12
CA LEU A 281 10.30 21.27 52.66
C LEU A 281 9.34 22.25 53.32
N THR A 282 9.66 22.73 54.52
CA THR A 282 8.83 23.69 55.24
C THR A 282 9.63 24.87 55.78
N ASN A 283 8.99 26.04 55.87
CA ASN A 283 9.43 27.24 56.59
C ASN A 283 10.84 27.75 56.23
N GLY A 284 10.98 28.69 55.29
CA GLY A 284 12.26 29.37 55.03
C GLY A 284 12.39 29.88 53.59
N THR A 285 13.62 30.08 53.12
CA THR A 285 13.90 30.51 51.73
C THR A 285 14.86 29.53 51.07
N LEU A 286 14.58 29.14 49.82
CA LEU A 286 15.48 28.36 48.98
C LEU A 286 16.14 29.24 47.92
N ILE A 287 17.47 29.19 47.87
CA ILE A 287 18.27 29.76 46.78
C ILE A 287 19.16 28.68 46.15
N ALA A 288 19.47 28.86 44.86
CA ALA A 288 20.45 28.06 44.13
C ALA A 288 21.10 28.93 43.03
N PRO A 289 21.97 29.89 43.39
CA PRO A 289 22.52 30.84 42.43
C PRO A 289 23.24 30.14 41.27
N GLY A 290 22.93 30.53 40.02
CA GLY A 290 23.56 29.97 38.82
C GLY A 290 23.23 28.51 38.50
N SER A 291 22.30 27.88 39.23
CA SER A 291 21.87 26.50 39.03
C SER A 291 20.35 26.39 38.92
N ILE A 292 19.87 25.32 38.28
CA ILE A 292 18.44 24.97 38.22
C ILE A 292 18.19 23.83 39.21
N ILE A 293 17.15 23.97 40.05
CA ILE A 293 16.70 22.89 40.93
C ILE A 293 15.81 21.96 40.11
N GLU A 294 16.25 20.72 39.93
CA GLU A 294 15.49 19.69 39.22
C GLU A 294 14.52 18.98 40.19
N VAL A 295 13.22 19.02 39.91
CA VAL A 295 12.23 18.20 40.61
C VAL A 295 12.09 16.90 39.82
N ARG A 296 12.43 15.75 40.43
CA ARG A 296 12.45 14.44 39.74
C ARG A 296 11.53 13.41 40.42
N PRO A 297 10.97 12.47 39.65
CA PRO A 297 10.40 11.27 40.24
C PRO A 297 11.52 10.42 40.86
N ARG A 298 11.26 9.76 41.99
CA ARG A 298 12.26 8.92 42.66
C ARG A 298 12.40 7.58 41.88
N PRO A 299 13.62 7.07 41.61
CA PRO A 299 13.84 5.87 40.78
C PRO A 299 13.27 4.54 41.33
N ASP A 300 12.89 4.48 42.62
CA ASP A 300 12.58 3.25 43.37
C ASP A 300 11.16 3.19 43.96
N SER A 301 10.22 4.05 43.52
CA SER A 301 8.88 4.12 44.10
C SER A 301 7.75 3.84 43.09
N ASN A 302 6.94 2.81 43.36
CA ASN A 302 5.72 2.49 42.60
C ASN A 302 4.51 3.39 42.97
N ASN A 303 4.73 4.51 43.67
CA ASN A 303 3.65 5.39 44.14
C ASN A 303 3.38 6.50 43.09
N PRO A 304 2.17 6.61 42.53
CA PRO A 304 1.83 7.60 41.50
C PRO A 304 1.80 9.05 42.00
N ARG A 305 2.05 9.32 43.29
CA ARG A 305 2.20 10.67 43.86
C ARG A 305 3.64 10.93 44.30
N ASN A 306 4.57 10.97 43.35
CA ASN A 306 5.93 11.45 43.59
C ASN A 306 5.94 12.98 43.69
N GLU A 307 5.39 13.45 44.81
CA GLU A 307 5.14 14.86 45.10
C GLU A 307 6.34 15.43 45.89
N VAL A 308 7.04 16.38 45.29
CA VAL A 308 7.84 17.35 46.08
C VAL A 308 6.86 18.41 46.54
N SER A 309 6.81 18.68 47.85
CA SER A 309 5.84 19.61 48.43
C SER A 309 6.54 20.67 49.27
N LEU A 310 6.16 21.92 49.05
CA LEU A 310 6.73 23.10 49.71
C LEU A 310 5.64 23.73 50.58
N GLY A 311 5.91 23.82 51.88
CA GLY A 311 5.04 24.46 52.87
C GLY A 311 5.63 25.78 53.37
N SER A 312 5.14 26.90 52.87
CA SER A 312 5.59 28.25 53.27
C SER A 312 7.09 28.47 53.05
N VAL A 313 7.59 28.07 51.89
CA VAL A 313 9.00 28.21 51.51
C VAL A 313 9.11 29.26 50.40
N ALA A 314 9.79 30.38 50.63
CA ALA A 314 10.05 31.34 49.56
C ALA A 314 11.04 30.75 48.55
N ILE A 315 10.69 30.79 47.25
CA ILE A 315 11.51 30.20 46.19
C ILE A 315 12.18 31.33 45.41
N ALA A 316 13.50 31.47 45.59
CA ALA A 316 14.34 32.46 44.92
C ALA A 316 15.40 31.75 44.04
N ALA A 317 14.95 30.79 43.22
CA ALA A 317 15.77 29.98 42.32
C ALA A 317 14.92 29.39 41.21
N ASN A 318 15.49 29.24 40.00
CA ASN A 318 14.79 28.58 38.90
C ASN A 318 14.62 27.08 39.18
N MET A 319 13.46 26.54 38.83
CA MET A 319 13.12 25.13 38.99
C MET A 319 12.75 24.50 37.63
N HIS A 320 13.13 23.24 37.45
CA HIS A 320 12.70 22.42 36.32
C HIS A 320 12.02 21.15 36.84
N VAL A 321 10.73 21.01 36.58
CA VAL A 321 9.93 19.85 36.96
C VAL A 321 9.98 18.83 35.83
N ASN A 322 10.69 17.73 36.08
CA ASN A 322 10.96 16.71 35.08
C ASN A 322 9.71 15.88 34.76
N GLN A 323 9.78 15.13 33.66
CA GLN A 323 8.71 14.26 33.19
C GLN A 323 8.16 13.35 34.30
N ASN A 324 6.82 13.31 34.43
CA ASN A 324 6.07 12.58 35.46
C ASN A 324 6.32 13.03 36.92
N ALA A 325 6.96 14.18 37.16
CA ALA A 325 7.08 14.73 38.51
C ALA A 325 5.95 15.70 38.84
N THR A 326 5.66 15.86 40.14
CA THR A 326 4.71 16.85 40.64
C THR A 326 5.38 17.75 41.68
N LEU A 327 5.24 19.07 41.52
CA LEU A 327 5.66 20.08 42.49
C LEU A 327 4.44 20.71 43.15
N GLY A 328 4.26 20.51 44.45
CA GLY A 328 3.26 21.19 45.28
C GLY A 328 3.83 22.47 45.88
N LEU A 329 3.22 23.62 45.58
CA LEU A 329 3.70 24.92 46.10
C LEU A 329 3.03 25.34 47.42
N GLY A 330 1.84 24.83 47.75
CA GLY A 330 1.10 25.32 48.93
C GLY A 330 0.95 26.85 48.92
N ALA A 331 1.30 27.51 50.03
CA ALA A 331 1.32 28.98 50.17
C ALA A 331 2.71 29.61 49.93
N SER A 332 3.60 28.90 49.22
CA SER A 332 5.00 29.28 49.00
C SER A 332 5.12 30.39 47.93
N PRO A 333 5.66 31.58 48.24
CA PRO A 333 5.78 32.67 47.28
C PRO A 333 6.97 32.49 46.33
N LEU A 334 6.76 32.84 45.06
CA LEU A 334 7.85 32.97 44.07
C LEU A 334 8.55 34.33 44.23
N VAL A 335 9.88 34.35 44.12
CA VAL A 335 10.70 35.56 44.25
C VAL A 335 11.64 35.67 43.05
N GLY A 336 11.12 36.16 41.92
CA GLY A 336 11.87 36.28 40.67
C GLY A 336 12.17 34.93 40.00
N THR A 337 11.34 33.92 40.27
CA THR A 337 11.60 32.52 39.92
C THR A 337 10.93 32.11 38.60
N THR A 338 11.63 31.31 37.79
CA THR A 338 11.04 30.57 36.67
C THR A 338 10.86 29.10 37.04
N ILE A 339 9.63 28.58 36.93
CA ILE A 339 9.32 27.15 37.03
C ILE A 339 9.03 26.64 35.62
N SER A 340 9.87 25.73 35.11
CA SER A 340 9.66 25.05 33.83
C SER A 340 9.08 23.66 34.06
N LEU A 341 8.06 23.28 33.28
CA LEU A 341 7.38 21.98 33.36
C LEU A 341 7.69 21.16 32.11
N ALA A 342 8.34 20.01 32.27
CA ALA A 342 8.58 19.05 31.20
C ALA A 342 7.27 18.31 30.79
N PRO A 343 7.27 17.51 29.71
CA PRO A 343 6.08 16.77 29.29
C PRO A 343 5.54 15.87 30.42
N ARG A 344 4.23 15.87 30.67
CA ARG A 344 3.58 15.13 31.79
C ARG A 344 4.03 15.56 33.20
N ALA A 345 4.59 16.75 33.36
CA ALA A 345 4.88 17.34 34.68
C ALA A 345 3.68 18.16 35.19
N TYR A 346 3.50 18.19 36.51
CA TYR A 346 2.37 18.88 37.14
C TYR A 346 2.83 19.87 38.23
N LEU A 347 2.17 21.03 38.25
CA LEU A 347 2.28 21.99 39.34
C LEU A 347 0.99 21.96 40.17
N ALA A 348 1.06 21.58 41.44
CA ALA A 348 -0.08 21.54 42.34
C ALA A 348 -0.13 22.81 43.20
N SER A 349 -1.15 23.64 43.01
CA SER A 349 -1.39 24.82 43.84
C SER A 349 -2.83 25.31 43.74
N SER A 350 -3.34 25.94 44.81
CA SER A 350 -4.60 26.69 44.78
C SER A 350 -4.38 28.21 44.66
N ASN A 351 -3.18 28.70 44.99
CA ASN A 351 -2.81 30.12 44.91
C ASN A 351 -1.37 30.26 44.42
N LEU A 352 -1.18 30.95 43.30
CA LEU A 352 0.13 31.32 42.79
C LEU A 352 0.39 32.77 43.20
N VAL A 353 1.36 32.99 44.07
CA VAL A 353 1.64 34.28 44.70
C VAL A 353 3.12 34.65 44.61
N GLY A 354 3.41 35.95 44.70
CA GLY A 354 4.76 36.49 44.53
C GLY A 354 5.04 36.99 43.12
N GLN A 355 6.30 36.91 42.70
CA GLN A 355 6.83 37.35 41.41
C GLN A 355 7.51 36.17 40.70
N GLY A 356 7.04 35.78 39.52
CA GLY A 356 7.64 34.65 38.81
C GLY A 356 6.92 34.24 37.53
N THR A 357 7.56 33.34 36.78
CA THR A 357 7.04 32.77 35.53
C THR A 357 6.89 31.26 35.66
N ILE A 358 5.75 30.73 35.23
CA ILE A 358 5.52 29.30 35.03
C ILE A 358 5.49 29.07 33.53
N THR A 359 6.39 28.23 33.01
CA THR A 359 6.52 27.94 31.59
C THR A 359 6.40 26.44 31.33
N PHE A 360 5.80 26.07 30.21
CA PHE A 360 5.66 24.68 29.78
C PHE A 360 6.71 24.37 28.70
N ASP A 361 7.63 23.47 28.99
CA ASP A 361 8.76 23.08 28.14
C ASP A 361 8.47 21.73 27.46
N ASP A 362 7.35 21.66 26.72
CA ASP A 362 6.88 20.42 26.10
C ASP A 362 6.34 20.57 24.68
N ASP A 363 6.90 19.81 23.74
CA ASP A 363 6.37 19.74 22.37
C ASP A 363 5.26 18.68 22.19
N ALA A 364 4.91 17.86 23.20
CA ALA A 364 4.06 16.69 22.92
C ALA A 364 3.17 16.06 24.03
N ASN A 365 3.14 16.47 25.31
CA ASN A 365 2.31 15.71 26.30
C ASN A 365 1.78 16.50 27.52
N LEU A 366 0.45 16.45 27.74
CA LEU A 366 -0.35 16.78 28.94
C LEU A 366 0.42 17.22 30.20
N SER A 367 1.01 18.41 30.18
CA SER A 367 1.55 19.09 31.35
C SER A 367 0.54 20.13 31.84
N GLY A 368 0.46 20.34 33.16
CA GLY A 368 -0.62 21.17 33.67
C GLY A 368 -0.47 21.68 35.09
N ILE A 369 -1.25 22.71 35.40
CA ILE A 369 -1.46 23.20 36.76
C ILE A 369 -2.72 22.54 37.30
N VAL A 370 -2.64 21.92 38.48
CA VAL A 370 -3.75 21.21 39.11
C VAL A 370 -4.07 21.86 40.45
N SER A 371 -5.34 22.19 40.69
CA SER A 371 -5.77 22.70 41.99
C SER A 371 -5.54 21.66 43.09
N GLY A 372 -4.98 22.06 44.24
CA GLY A 372 -4.80 21.15 45.37
C GLY A 372 -6.15 20.68 45.94
N GLY A 373 -6.48 19.40 45.76
CA GLY A 373 -7.76 18.80 46.16
C GLY A 373 -8.71 18.54 44.98
N SER A 374 -9.64 17.60 45.14
CA SER A 374 -10.59 17.21 44.09
C SER A 374 -11.51 18.39 43.71
N PHE A 375 -11.12 19.15 42.67
CA PHE A 375 -11.86 20.26 42.05
C PHE A 375 -11.94 21.59 42.84
N GLY A 376 -10.81 22.12 43.30
CA GLY A 376 -10.72 23.46 43.91
C GLY A 376 -10.62 24.61 42.89
N SER A 377 -10.62 25.86 43.37
CA SER A 377 -10.31 27.05 42.55
C SER A 377 -8.80 27.34 42.53
N LEU A 378 -8.32 27.94 41.44
CA LEU A 378 -6.95 28.42 41.28
C LEU A 378 -6.95 29.94 41.14
N THR A 379 -6.17 30.64 41.97
CA THR A 379 -5.93 32.09 41.83
C THR A 379 -4.51 32.37 41.35
N VAL A 380 -4.38 33.11 40.26
CA VAL A 380 -3.10 33.63 39.75
C VAL A 380 -2.92 35.07 40.22
N GLY A 381 -1.90 35.33 41.04
CA GLY A 381 -1.57 36.66 41.54
C GLY A 381 -1.02 37.60 40.46
N SER A 382 -1.09 38.91 40.71
CA SER A 382 -0.71 39.95 39.73
C SER A 382 0.76 39.96 39.30
N GLY A 383 1.66 39.40 40.11
CA GLY A 383 3.08 39.23 39.77
C GLY A 383 3.43 37.92 39.06
N ILE A 384 2.44 37.09 38.74
CA ILE A 384 2.66 35.78 38.14
C ILE A 384 2.37 35.82 36.64
N THR A 385 3.29 35.25 35.86
CA THR A 385 3.09 34.96 34.43
C THR A 385 2.98 33.46 34.21
N ILE A 386 1.92 33.00 33.55
CA ILE A 386 1.80 31.64 33.02
C ILE A 386 2.05 31.72 31.52
N ARG A 387 3.11 31.07 31.03
CA ARG A 387 3.47 31.05 29.61
C ARG A 387 3.32 29.63 29.05
N ALA A 388 2.25 29.41 28.30
CA ALA A 388 2.00 28.18 27.55
C ALA A 388 2.71 28.26 26.20
N THR A 389 3.71 27.39 26.04
CA THR A 389 4.51 27.23 24.81
C THR A 389 4.45 25.81 24.28
N GLY A 390 3.61 24.94 24.85
CA GLY A 390 3.52 23.53 24.49
C GLY A 390 2.24 23.13 23.76
N THR A 391 2.21 21.90 23.24
CA THR A 391 1.13 21.43 22.34
C THR A 391 -0.16 21.02 23.05
N SER A 392 -0.13 20.75 24.36
CA SER A 392 -1.32 20.30 25.12
C SER A 392 -1.19 20.64 26.61
N ASN A 393 -1.16 21.94 26.92
CA ASN A 393 -1.08 22.43 28.29
C ASN A 393 -2.49 22.61 28.88
N PHE A 394 -2.66 22.43 30.19
CA PHE A 394 -3.97 22.61 30.81
C PHE A 394 -3.91 23.20 32.22
N VAL A 395 -5.02 23.80 32.63
CA VAL A 395 -5.34 24.09 34.03
C VAL A 395 -6.52 23.21 34.43
N SER A 396 -6.32 22.38 35.45
CA SER A 396 -7.38 21.57 36.06
C SER A 396 -7.82 22.19 37.37
N ALA A 397 -8.90 22.96 37.32
CA ALA A 397 -9.56 23.61 38.45
C ALA A 397 -11.06 23.75 38.14
N ALA A 398 -11.90 23.96 39.15
CA ALA A 398 -13.32 24.29 38.93
C ALA A 398 -13.48 25.72 38.37
N THR A 399 -12.65 26.65 38.85
CA THR A 399 -12.61 28.05 38.41
C THR A 399 -11.18 28.56 38.46
N LEU A 400 -10.77 29.29 37.43
CA LEU A 400 -9.49 29.99 37.36
C LEU A 400 -9.72 31.50 37.48
N THR A 401 -9.20 32.11 38.55
CA THR A 401 -9.20 33.57 38.70
C THR A 401 -7.83 34.11 38.29
N ASN A 402 -7.76 34.81 37.15
CA ASN A 402 -6.52 35.40 36.66
C ASN A 402 -6.42 36.88 37.06
N ASN A 403 -5.50 37.24 37.96
CA ASN A 403 -5.13 38.63 38.22
C ASN A 403 -3.76 39.00 37.62
N GLY A 404 -3.03 38.02 37.08
CA GLY A 404 -1.69 38.15 36.50
C GLY A 404 -1.69 38.14 34.98
N THR A 405 -0.69 37.51 34.39
CA THR A 405 -0.55 37.40 32.92
C THR A 405 -0.61 35.94 32.49
N ILE A 406 -1.49 35.62 31.53
CA ILE A 406 -1.51 34.34 30.82
C ILE A 406 -1.07 34.59 29.39
N LEU A 407 0.02 33.96 28.94
CA LEU A 407 0.55 34.05 27.58
C LEU A 407 0.43 32.68 26.91
N VAL A 408 -0.16 32.62 25.74
CA VAL A 408 -0.21 31.42 24.90
C VAL A 408 0.50 31.74 23.59
N ASP A 409 1.71 31.24 23.43
CA ASP A 409 2.60 31.57 22.32
C ASP A 409 2.86 30.32 21.49
N GLY A 410 2.41 30.33 20.23
CA GLY A 410 2.78 29.28 19.28
C GLY A 410 4.19 29.48 18.72
N ALA A 411 4.66 28.54 17.91
CA ALA A 411 6.01 28.59 17.34
C ALA A 411 6.06 29.03 15.87
N ASN A 412 4.93 29.50 15.29
CA ASN A 412 4.78 29.78 13.85
C ASN A 412 5.24 28.62 12.92
N ASP A 413 5.28 27.41 13.46
CA ASP A 413 5.71 26.15 12.82
C ASP A 413 4.54 25.37 12.20
N GLY A 414 3.32 25.90 12.32
CA GLY A 414 2.10 25.21 11.90
C GLY A 414 1.65 24.11 12.87
N VAL A 415 2.12 24.11 14.13
CA VAL A 415 1.61 23.21 15.17
C VAL A 415 0.78 24.02 16.16
N ALA A 416 -0.50 23.66 16.31
CA ALA A 416 -1.37 24.30 17.30
C ALA A 416 -0.87 24.01 18.72
N ARG A 417 -0.64 25.08 19.49
CA ARG A 417 -0.22 25.01 20.89
C ARG A 417 -1.41 25.31 21.79
N GLU A 418 -2.09 24.24 22.22
CA GLU A 418 -3.35 24.34 22.96
C GLU A 418 -3.11 24.59 24.45
N PHE A 419 -3.79 25.60 25.00
CA PHE A 419 -3.93 25.83 26.43
C PHE A 419 -5.39 25.74 26.85
N LEU A 420 -5.74 24.66 27.54
CA LEU A 420 -7.11 24.41 28.02
C LEU A 420 -7.33 25.03 29.41
N LEU A 421 -8.24 25.99 29.48
CA LEU A 421 -8.66 26.65 30.72
C LEU A 421 -10.05 26.19 31.18
N PRO A 422 -10.28 26.09 32.50
CA PRO A 422 -11.60 25.90 33.09
C PRO A 422 -12.42 27.19 32.99
N ALA A 423 -13.54 27.27 33.73
CA ALA A 423 -14.29 28.51 33.83
C ALA A 423 -13.36 29.65 34.30
N LEU A 424 -13.08 30.60 33.40
CA LEU A 424 -12.10 31.66 33.60
C LEU A 424 -12.79 32.93 34.10
N VAL A 425 -12.33 33.47 35.23
CA VAL A 425 -12.61 34.84 35.66
C VAL A 425 -11.34 35.66 35.45
N ASN A 426 -11.30 36.46 34.39
CA ASN A 426 -10.12 37.26 34.05
C ASN A 426 -10.26 38.70 34.60
N HIS A 427 -9.29 39.12 35.41
CA HIS A 427 -9.07 40.50 35.85
C HIS A 427 -7.71 41.05 35.39
N GLY A 428 -6.80 40.17 34.93
CA GLY A 428 -5.46 40.51 34.47
C GLY A 428 -5.34 40.56 32.95
N THR A 429 -4.18 40.15 32.43
CA THR A 429 -3.90 40.07 30.99
C THR A 429 -3.92 38.62 30.52
N VAL A 430 -4.60 38.36 29.40
CA VAL A 430 -4.49 37.14 28.62
C VAL A 430 -3.99 37.52 27.24
N ALA A 431 -2.92 36.91 26.74
CA ALA A 431 -2.42 37.17 25.40
C ALA A 431 -2.22 35.87 24.62
N VAL A 432 -2.61 35.87 23.33
CA VAL A 432 -2.43 34.74 22.42
C VAL A 432 -1.69 35.21 21.15
N SER A 433 -0.59 34.56 20.79
CA SER A 433 0.25 34.93 19.64
C SER A 433 0.75 33.73 18.83
N ASN A 434 1.20 33.99 17.59
CA ASN A 434 2.04 33.08 16.79
C ASN A 434 1.48 31.66 16.58
N GLY A 435 0.16 31.51 16.41
CA GLY A 435 -0.51 30.20 16.26
C GLY A 435 -0.91 29.51 17.57
N GLY A 436 -0.77 30.19 18.71
CA GLY A 436 -1.30 29.71 19.99
C GLY A 436 -2.82 29.55 19.98
N VAL A 437 -3.34 28.56 20.71
CA VAL A 437 -4.77 28.27 20.80
C VAL A 437 -5.21 28.27 22.27
N LEU A 438 -6.03 29.23 22.66
CA LEU A 438 -6.61 29.30 24.00
C LEU A 438 -8.02 28.70 23.99
N ASN A 439 -8.20 27.57 24.68
CA ASN A 439 -9.51 26.92 24.82
C ASN A 439 -10.16 27.29 26.15
N MET A 440 -11.33 27.93 26.09
CA MET A 440 -12.09 28.37 27.26
C MET A 440 -13.35 27.51 27.41
N LEU A 441 -13.46 26.83 28.55
CA LEU A 441 -14.67 26.10 28.94
C LEU A 441 -15.83 27.06 29.28
N PRO A 442 -17.10 26.58 29.28
CA PRO A 442 -18.26 27.45 29.49
C PRO A 442 -18.21 28.22 30.81
N GLY A 443 -18.76 29.43 30.83
CA GLY A 443 -18.89 30.25 32.05
C GLY A 443 -17.77 31.26 32.29
N ALA A 444 -16.94 31.55 31.28
CA ALA A 444 -15.91 32.57 31.41
C ALA A 444 -16.47 33.99 31.53
N VAL A 445 -15.90 34.79 32.43
CA VAL A 445 -16.16 36.21 32.64
C VAL A 445 -14.85 36.97 32.41
N ASN A 446 -14.84 37.94 31.49
CA ASN A 446 -13.67 38.76 31.22
C ASN A 446 -13.91 40.20 31.69
N ASN A 447 -13.14 40.64 32.68
CA ASN A 447 -13.07 42.01 33.19
C ASN A 447 -11.66 42.64 33.01
N GLY A 448 -10.74 41.93 32.36
CA GLY A 448 -9.36 42.34 32.11
C GLY A 448 -9.04 42.45 30.61
N ALA A 449 -7.76 42.54 30.27
CA ALA A 449 -7.29 42.64 28.88
C ALA A 449 -7.15 41.26 28.22
N ILE A 450 -7.64 41.11 26.99
CA ILE A 450 -7.39 39.96 26.12
C ILE A 450 -6.71 40.48 24.86
N LEU A 451 -5.45 40.10 24.64
CA LEU A 451 -4.62 40.53 23.53
C LEU A 451 -4.44 39.35 22.56
N GLY A 452 -4.55 39.58 21.26
CA GLY A 452 -4.35 38.57 20.23
C GLY A 452 -3.42 39.11 19.15
N SER A 453 -2.58 38.29 18.54
CA SER A 453 -1.87 38.61 17.30
C SER A 453 -1.52 37.31 16.57
N GLY A 454 -2.36 36.90 15.62
CA GLY A 454 -2.15 35.65 14.87
C GLY A 454 -2.40 34.38 15.68
N GLY A 455 -3.28 34.44 16.68
CA GLY A 455 -3.69 33.30 17.54
C GLY A 455 -5.21 33.05 17.54
N ILE A 456 -5.64 31.93 18.14
CA ILE A 456 -7.06 31.50 18.20
C ILE A 456 -7.56 31.52 19.65
N ILE A 457 -8.75 32.10 19.86
CA ILE A 457 -9.49 32.00 21.12
C ILE A 457 -10.75 31.17 20.85
N ALA A 458 -10.82 29.98 21.44
CA ALA A 458 -11.89 29.02 21.23
C ALA A 458 -12.81 28.95 22.45
N TYR A 459 -14.11 29.19 22.24
CA TYR A 459 -15.12 29.15 23.31
C TYR A 459 -16.02 27.93 23.17
N ARG A 460 -16.05 27.08 24.21
CA ARG A 460 -16.97 25.95 24.32
C ARG A 460 -18.22 26.39 25.07
N GLY A 461 -19.27 26.82 24.37
CA GLY A 461 -20.55 27.23 24.98
C GLY A 461 -21.41 28.14 24.10
N ASN A 462 -22.47 28.73 24.69
CA ASN A 462 -23.31 29.71 24.01
C ASN A 462 -22.71 31.11 24.14
N LEU A 463 -22.41 31.76 23.01
CA LEU A 463 -21.96 33.15 22.97
C LEU A 463 -23.13 34.07 22.59
N THR A 464 -23.24 35.23 23.26
CA THR A 464 -24.18 36.32 22.93
C THR A 464 -23.41 37.60 22.58
N PRO A 465 -23.94 38.54 21.78
CA PRO A 465 -23.23 39.77 21.44
C PRO A 465 -22.74 40.58 22.64
N THR A 466 -23.53 40.66 23.72
CA THR A 466 -23.14 41.36 24.96
C THR A 466 -21.95 40.70 25.68
N SER A 467 -21.69 39.41 25.43
CA SER A 467 -20.48 38.74 25.92
C SER A 467 -19.25 39.01 25.05
N LEU A 468 -19.41 39.65 23.88
CA LEU A 468 -18.31 40.05 22.99
C LEU A 468 -17.84 41.49 23.25
N ASP A 469 -18.67 42.36 23.83
CA ASP A 469 -18.33 43.77 24.13
C ASP A 469 -17.03 43.99 24.94
N PRO A 470 -16.65 43.14 25.93
CA PRO A 470 -15.38 43.28 26.66
C PRO A 470 -14.14 42.82 25.86
N PHE A 471 -14.31 42.18 24.71
CA PHE A 471 -13.21 41.70 23.88
C PHE A 471 -12.76 42.83 22.98
N GLN A 472 -11.66 43.53 23.29
CA GLN A 472 -10.97 44.39 22.32
C GLN A 472 -9.73 43.64 21.84
N ALA A 473 -9.74 43.16 20.60
CA ALA A 473 -8.64 42.38 20.08
C ALA A 473 -8.15 42.96 18.76
N THR A 474 -6.86 42.87 18.45
CA THR A 474 -6.29 43.34 17.17
C THR A 474 -5.82 42.08 16.44
N ASP A 475 -6.47 41.64 15.36
CA ASP A 475 -6.08 40.44 14.58
C ASP A 475 -6.13 39.02 15.24
N PRO A 476 -7.09 38.62 16.11
CA PRO A 476 -7.35 37.19 16.38
C PRO A 476 -8.60 36.61 15.70
N ILE A 477 -8.61 35.28 15.56
CA ILE A 477 -9.79 34.50 15.18
C ILE A 477 -10.55 34.06 16.44
N LEU A 478 -11.79 34.51 16.59
CA LEU A 478 -12.74 33.95 17.56
C LEU A 478 -13.33 32.67 16.99
N ALA A 479 -13.00 31.53 17.59
CA ALA A 479 -13.46 30.21 17.19
C ALA A 479 -14.65 29.75 18.05
N VAL A 480 -15.78 29.44 17.41
CA VAL A 480 -17.01 28.98 18.05
C VAL A 480 -16.98 27.47 18.15
N ALA A 481 -16.90 26.92 19.37
CA ALA A 481 -16.98 25.49 19.64
C ALA A 481 -18.34 25.02 20.17
N GLY A 482 -19.21 25.97 20.54
CA GLY A 482 -20.60 25.72 20.95
C GLY A 482 -21.59 26.33 19.95
N THR A 483 -22.64 26.99 20.43
CA THR A 483 -23.62 27.65 19.55
C THR A 483 -23.53 29.17 19.67
N LEU A 484 -23.20 29.87 18.59
CA LEU A 484 -23.34 31.32 18.50
C LEU A 484 -24.76 31.67 18.07
N THR A 485 -25.47 32.40 18.92
CA THR A 485 -26.82 32.93 18.65
C THR A 485 -26.91 34.35 19.20
N THR A 486 -27.59 35.24 18.51
CA THR A 486 -27.63 36.66 18.84
C THR A 486 -29.03 37.12 19.22
N SER A 487 -29.13 38.23 19.95
CA SER A 487 -30.40 38.93 20.22
C SER A 487 -30.81 39.86 19.07
N SER A 488 -29.84 40.39 18.32
CA SER A 488 -30.02 41.02 17.01
C SER A 488 -30.07 39.95 15.92
N SER A 489 -30.83 40.12 14.84
CA SER A 489 -30.79 39.19 13.70
C SER A 489 -29.57 39.38 12.78
N SER A 490 -28.65 40.31 13.11
CA SER A 490 -27.44 40.61 12.35
C SER A 490 -26.19 40.73 13.22
N LEU A 491 -25.03 40.36 12.66
CA LEU A 491 -23.69 40.50 13.21
C LEU A 491 -22.78 41.13 12.14
N SER A 492 -22.15 42.26 12.47
CA SER A 492 -21.17 42.89 11.59
C SER A 492 -19.78 42.28 11.79
N VAL A 493 -19.10 41.93 10.70
CA VAL A 493 -17.71 41.45 10.66
C VAL A 493 -16.73 42.47 10.07
N SER A 494 -17.19 43.69 9.76
CA SER A 494 -16.43 44.77 9.10
C SER A 494 -15.56 45.61 10.04
N ASN A 495 -14.96 45.00 11.05
CA ASN A 495 -14.04 45.65 11.97
C ASN A 495 -12.68 44.94 11.86
N PRO A 496 -11.54 45.64 11.66
CA PRO A 496 -10.20 45.03 11.53
C PRO A 496 -9.77 44.12 12.70
N ASN A 497 -10.58 44.08 13.76
CA ASN A 497 -10.31 43.47 15.04
C ASN A 497 -10.90 42.06 15.24
N TYR A 498 -11.78 41.54 14.35
CA TYR A 498 -12.39 40.21 14.55
C TYR A 498 -12.52 39.39 13.27
N ARG A 499 -11.94 38.18 13.29
CA ARG A 499 -12.28 37.10 12.36
C ARG A 499 -13.09 36.07 13.14
N LEU A 500 -14.29 35.71 12.69
CA LEU A 500 -15.10 34.67 13.33
C LEU A 500 -14.88 33.33 12.61
N GLY A 501 -14.81 32.23 13.35
CA GLY A 501 -14.63 30.89 12.81
C GLY A 501 -15.38 29.81 13.55
N LEU A 502 -15.57 28.66 12.89
CA LEU A 502 -16.16 27.46 13.47
C LEU A 502 -15.05 26.54 13.98
N TYR A 503 -15.27 25.88 15.11
CA TYR A 503 -14.34 24.93 15.72
C TYR A 503 -15.12 23.78 16.36
N TYR A 504 -14.62 22.55 16.37
CA TYR A 504 -15.14 21.41 17.17
C TYR A 504 -16.69 21.30 17.28
N ASN A 505 -17.42 21.02 16.18
CA ASN A 505 -18.90 20.94 16.17
C ASN A 505 -19.62 22.27 16.45
N GLY A 506 -18.92 23.39 16.26
CA GLY A 506 -19.45 24.74 16.39
C GLY A 506 -20.63 25.00 15.46
N ARG A 507 -21.63 25.72 15.97
CA ARG A 507 -22.85 26.07 15.25
C ARG A 507 -23.07 27.59 15.27
N ILE A 508 -23.24 28.19 14.09
CA ILE A 508 -23.78 29.55 13.95
C ILE A 508 -25.24 29.40 13.54
N ARG A 509 -26.16 30.03 14.26
CA ARG A 509 -27.60 29.92 13.98
C ARG A 509 -28.35 31.26 13.96
N ASN A 510 -29.36 31.35 13.09
CA ASN A 510 -30.36 32.43 13.01
C ASN A 510 -29.75 33.84 12.88
N LEU A 511 -28.87 34.04 11.89
CA LEU A 511 -28.03 35.24 11.81
C LEU A 511 -27.82 35.76 10.39
N THR A 512 -27.83 37.08 10.23
CA THR A 512 -27.34 37.79 9.04
C THR A 512 -25.91 38.28 9.30
N LEU A 513 -24.94 37.82 8.52
CA LEU A 513 -23.55 38.26 8.58
C LEU A 513 -23.35 39.45 7.64
N VAL A 514 -23.02 40.62 8.17
CA VAL A 514 -22.87 41.88 7.41
C VAL A 514 -21.40 42.28 7.39
N GLY A 515 -20.82 42.57 6.23
CA GLY A 515 -19.42 42.99 6.10
C GLY A 515 -19.14 43.64 4.74
N ASP A 516 -17.97 44.26 4.59
CA ASP A 516 -17.57 44.86 3.31
C ASP A 516 -17.10 43.78 2.31
N PRO A 517 -17.18 44.04 0.98
CA PRO A 517 -16.65 43.13 -0.03
C PRO A 517 -15.15 42.84 0.20
N GLY A 518 -14.82 41.62 0.64
CA GLY A 518 -13.46 41.20 0.99
C GLY A 518 -13.31 40.75 2.45
N ASP A 519 -14.26 41.10 3.32
CA ASP A 519 -14.33 40.56 4.68
C ASP A 519 -14.79 39.10 4.62
N ALA A 520 -13.99 38.19 5.17
CA ALA A 520 -14.26 36.76 5.16
C ALA A 520 -14.41 36.19 6.57
N LEU A 521 -15.52 35.49 6.81
CA LEU A 521 -15.66 34.55 7.91
C LEU A 521 -14.73 33.36 7.67
N PHE A 522 -13.79 33.08 8.57
CA PHE A 522 -12.87 31.95 8.45
C PHE A 522 -13.45 30.72 9.15
N ALA A 523 -14.14 29.84 8.45
CA ALA A 523 -14.35 28.47 8.92
C ALA A 523 -13.01 27.71 8.81
N ALA A 524 -12.15 27.90 9.81
CA ALA A 524 -10.80 27.35 9.86
C ALA A 524 -10.64 26.40 11.05
N ALA A 525 -10.20 25.18 10.76
CA ALA A 525 -9.45 24.35 11.70
C ALA A 525 -8.07 24.21 11.07
N PRO A 526 -7.13 25.14 11.34
CA PRO A 526 -5.89 25.11 10.57
C PRO A 526 -5.04 23.86 10.91
N TYR A 527 -5.34 23.11 11.99
CA TYR A 527 -4.44 22.06 12.49
C TYR A 527 -5.10 20.84 13.16
N PHE A 528 -6.41 20.56 12.95
CA PHE A 528 -7.11 19.44 13.60
C PHE A 528 -7.93 18.57 12.62
N ASN A 529 -8.19 17.31 13.01
CA ASN A 529 -8.81 16.25 12.21
C ASN A 529 -10.04 16.72 11.40
N ILE A 530 -10.04 16.41 10.09
CA ILE A 530 -11.09 16.69 9.10
C ILE A 530 -12.50 16.19 9.48
N ASP A 531 -12.59 15.30 10.49
CA ASP A 531 -13.85 14.77 11.01
C ASP A 531 -14.66 15.79 11.86
N SER A 532 -14.04 16.89 12.31
CA SER A 532 -14.74 17.90 13.12
C SER A 532 -15.58 18.80 12.22
N ALA A 533 -16.90 18.60 12.24
CA ALA A 533 -17.83 19.36 11.40
C ALA A 533 -18.18 20.74 11.99
N GLY A 534 -18.49 21.72 11.16
CA GLY A 534 -19.15 22.97 11.55
C GLY A 534 -20.60 23.01 11.04
N THR A 535 -21.47 23.80 11.66
CA THR A 535 -22.86 23.96 11.20
C THR A 535 -23.25 25.43 11.03
N LEU A 536 -23.81 25.78 9.87
CA LEU A 536 -24.49 27.05 9.61
C LEU A 536 -26.00 26.80 9.51
N GLU A 537 -26.80 27.37 10.40
CA GLU A 537 -28.25 27.18 10.43
C GLU A 537 -28.99 28.52 10.29
N ASN A 538 -29.86 28.67 9.29
CA ASN A 538 -30.61 29.91 9.02
C ASN A 538 -29.67 31.13 8.93
N VAL A 539 -28.63 31.03 8.10
CA VAL A 539 -27.61 32.07 7.94
C VAL A 539 -27.81 32.81 6.61
N VAL A 540 -27.80 34.15 6.67
CA VAL A 540 -27.72 35.02 5.49
C VAL A 540 -26.32 35.64 5.47
N ALA A 541 -25.52 35.33 4.46
CA ALA A 541 -24.13 35.78 4.34
C ALA A 541 -24.02 36.95 3.35
N GLU A 542 -24.04 38.18 3.86
CA GLU A 542 -23.75 39.40 3.09
C GLU A 542 -22.25 39.71 3.07
N ALA A 543 -21.47 39.10 3.97
CA ALA A 543 -20.01 39.03 3.95
C ALA A 543 -19.51 37.73 3.29
N GLY A 544 -18.23 37.69 2.92
CA GLY A 544 -17.60 36.48 2.39
C GLY A 544 -17.49 35.37 3.45
N ILE A 545 -17.53 34.11 3.02
CA ILE A 545 -17.28 32.93 3.85
C ILE A 545 -16.13 32.16 3.23
N LYS A 546 -15.11 31.83 4.02
CA LYS A 546 -13.99 30.98 3.62
C LYS A 546 -13.99 29.70 4.44
N VAL A 547 -14.07 28.55 3.78
CA VAL A 547 -13.92 27.22 4.39
C VAL A 547 -12.59 26.64 3.94
N SER A 548 -11.77 26.20 4.90
CA SER A 548 -10.48 25.60 4.58
C SER A 548 -10.24 24.33 5.41
N ASN A 549 -10.05 23.20 4.71
CA ASN A 549 -9.77 21.88 5.31
C ASN A 549 -10.80 21.42 6.39
N MET A 550 -12.08 21.78 6.25
CA MET A 550 -13.14 21.44 7.19
C MET A 550 -14.42 20.99 6.48
N ASN A 551 -15.21 20.15 7.15
CA ASN A 551 -16.57 19.83 6.72
C ASN A 551 -17.57 20.82 7.33
N VAL A 552 -18.35 21.52 6.51
CA VAL A 552 -19.39 22.47 6.95
C VAL A 552 -20.75 21.99 6.46
N TYR A 553 -21.68 21.80 7.39
CA TYR A 553 -23.07 21.45 7.10
C TYR A 553 -23.94 22.69 7.19
N THR A 554 -24.92 22.82 6.30
CA THR A 554 -25.80 23.99 6.29
C THR A 554 -27.27 23.57 6.33
N THR A 555 -28.01 24.19 7.24
CA THR A 555 -29.47 24.08 7.34
C THR A 555 -30.04 25.46 7.07
N ASN A 556 -30.32 25.74 5.80
CA ASN A 556 -30.69 27.04 5.26
C ASN A 556 -29.55 28.08 5.24
N LEU A 557 -29.00 28.34 4.04
CA LEU A 557 -27.91 29.30 3.81
C LEU A 557 -28.22 30.18 2.59
N ILE A 558 -28.25 31.50 2.76
CA ILE A 558 -28.34 32.45 1.65
C ILE A 558 -26.97 33.13 1.49
N ASN A 559 -26.22 32.78 0.45
CA ASN A 559 -24.97 33.45 0.10
C ASN A 559 -25.25 34.65 -0.81
N ARG A 560 -24.98 35.88 -0.36
CA ARG A 560 -25.11 37.13 -1.13
C ARG A 560 -23.76 37.75 -1.53
N SER A 561 -22.65 37.12 -1.16
CA SER A 561 -21.30 37.65 -1.35
C SER A 561 -20.37 36.62 -2.00
N HIS A 562 -19.33 36.15 -1.32
CA HIS A 562 -18.39 35.16 -1.86
C HIS A 562 -18.18 33.98 -0.89
N LEU A 563 -18.41 32.76 -1.35
CA LEU A 563 -18.09 31.53 -0.61
C LEU A 563 -16.87 30.86 -1.23
N GLU A 564 -15.73 30.90 -0.53
CA GLU A 564 -14.46 30.31 -0.96
C GLU A 564 -14.19 29.00 -0.22
N LEU A 565 -13.87 27.93 -0.94
CA LEU A 565 -13.56 26.60 -0.38
C LEU A 565 -12.16 26.16 -0.82
N SER A 566 -11.32 25.70 0.11
CA SER A 566 -10.00 25.12 -0.18
C SER A 566 -9.75 23.90 0.70
N GLY A 567 -9.82 22.70 0.13
CA GLY A 567 -9.91 21.44 0.89
C GLY A 567 -11.19 21.33 1.72
N GLY A 568 -11.47 20.16 2.30
CA GLY A 568 -12.71 19.89 3.06
C GLY A 568 -13.97 19.81 2.19
N ARG A 569 -15.15 20.01 2.79
CA ARG A 569 -16.45 19.89 2.12
C ARG A 569 -17.48 20.86 2.68
N ILE A 570 -18.37 21.40 1.84
CA ILE A 570 -19.61 22.03 2.30
C ILE A 570 -20.83 21.21 1.86
N VAL A 571 -21.82 21.04 2.73
CA VAL A 571 -23.08 20.33 2.47
C VAL A 571 -24.26 21.28 2.57
N LEU A 572 -24.99 21.44 1.47
CA LEU A 572 -26.17 22.28 1.36
C LEU A 572 -27.44 21.41 1.51
N GLU A 573 -27.88 21.18 2.76
CA GLU A 573 -28.96 20.23 3.11
C GLU A 573 -30.36 20.87 3.19
N GLY A 574 -30.44 22.16 3.55
CA GLY A 574 -31.69 22.91 3.69
C GLY A 574 -32.08 23.78 2.49
N GLU A 575 -32.90 24.80 2.74
CA GLU A 575 -33.24 25.87 1.79
C GLU A 575 -32.06 26.82 1.61
N TRP A 576 -31.33 26.69 0.50
CA TRP A 576 -30.19 27.56 0.21
C TRP A 576 -30.43 28.42 -1.04
N ALA A 577 -29.69 29.53 -1.13
CA ALA A 577 -29.60 30.39 -2.30
C ALA A 577 -28.15 30.89 -2.46
N ASN A 578 -27.72 31.03 -3.71
CA ASN A 578 -26.43 31.60 -4.08
C ASN A 578 -26.67 32.81 -4.98
N ASP A 579 -26.96 33.94 -4.35
CA ASP A 579 -27.11 35.25 -5.00
C ASP A 579 -25.74 35.91 -5.26
N GLY A 580 -24.68 35.39 -4.62
CA GLY A 580 -23.28 35.80 -4.77
C GLY A 580 -22.47 34.89 -5.71
N SER A 581 -21.30 34.43 -5.26
CA SER A 581 -20.45 33.49 -6.01
C SER A 581 -19.84 32.41 -5.09
N ILE A 582 -19.56 31.23 -5.64
CA ILE A 582 -18.84 30.14 -4.94
C ILE A 582 -17.56 29.80 -5.71
N THR A 583 -16.42 29.68 -5.03
CA THR A 583 -15.16 29.16 -5.57
C THR A 583 -14.71 27.94 -4.77
N ALA A 584 -14.24 26.89 -5.44
CA ALA A 584 -13.74 25.69 -4.78
C ALA A 584 -12.42 25.21 -5.39
N SER A 585 -11.41 25.00 -4.55
CA SER A 585 -10.08 24.54 -4.96
C SER A 585 -9.47 23.45 -4.07
N ALA A 586 -8.31 22.92 -4.48
CA ALA A 586 -7.44 22.07 -3.66
C ALA A 586 -8.15 20.83 -3.05
N GLY A 587 -8.95 20.12 -3.85
CA GLY A 587 -9.70 18.94 -3.43
C GLY A 587 -10.98 19.22 -2.64
N ALA A 588 -11.39 20.49 -2.51
CA ALA A 588 -12.65 20.85 -1.87
C ALA A 588 -13.85 20.18 -2.56
N THR A 589 -14.88 19.84 -1.78
CA THR A 589 -16.13 19.27 -2.30
C THR A 589 -17.33 20.15 -1.94
N ILE A 590 -18.12 20.54 -2.94
CA ILE A 590 -19.45 21.12 -2.75
C ILE A 590 -20.45 19.98 -2.88
N VAL A 591 -21.29 19.76 -1.87
CA VAL A 591 -22.41 18.83 -1.98
C VAL A 591 -23.72 19.56 -1.85
N ILE A 592 -24.57 19.41 -2.84
CA ILE A 592 -25.91 19.96 -2.89
C ILE A 592 -26.87 18.80 -2.66
N GLU A 593 -27.61 18.81 -1.54
CA GLU A 593 -28.59 17.75 -1.22
C GLU A 593 -30.04 18.13 -1.53
N ARG A 594 -30.31 19.44 -1.68
CA ARG A 594 -31.59 19.96 -2.16
C ARG A 594 -31.35 20.93 -3.29
N PHE A 595 -31.87 20.62 -4.46
CA PHE A 595 -31.56 21.38 -5.64
C PHE A 595 -32.54 22.55 -5.88
N LYS A 596 -32.05 23.62 -6.54
CA LYS A 596 -32.82 24.81 -6.95
C LYS A 596 -32.71 25.03 -8.47
N PRO A 597 -33.68 25.70 -9.12
CA PRO A 597 -33.65 25.96 -10.56
C PRO A 597 -32.38 26.67 -11.07
N THR A 598 -31.62 27.33 -10.20
CA THR A 598 -30.34 27.97 -10.51
C THR A 598 -29.35 27.70 -9.38
N LEU A 599 -28.10 27.36 -9.71
CA LEU A 599 -27.02 27.19 -8.71
C LEU A 599 -26.31 28.50 -8.36
N GLY A 600 -26.58 29.57 -9.11
CA GLY A 600 -25.77 30.78 -9.10
C GLY A 600 -24.35 30.53 -9.65
N PRO A 601 -23.50 31.56 -9.74
CA PRO A 601 -22.11 31.42 -10.19
C PRO A 601 -21.29 30.48 -9.29
N ILE A 602 -20.71 29.43 -9.89
CA ILE A 602 -19.79 28.49 -9.22
C ILE A 602 -18.52 28.34 -10.07
N SER A 603 -17.35 28.43 -9.44
CA SER A 603 -16.05 28.21 -10.08
C SER A 603 -15.29 27.07 -9.39
N LEU A 604 -14.92 26.04 -10.14
CA LEU A 604 -14.26 24.82 -9.65
C LEU A 604 -12.85 24.71 -10.25
N ASN A 605 -11.84 24.49 -9.40
CA ASN A 605 -10.48 24.19 -9.80
C ASN A 605 -9.92 23.01 -9.00
N THR A 606 -9.65 21.86 -9.61
CA THR A 606 -9.12 20.71 -8.84
C THR A 606 -10.04 20.32 -7.67
N SER A 607 -11.35 20.40 -7.86
CA SER A 607 -12.39 20.27 -6.83
C SER A 607 -13.59 19.47 -7.34
N THR A 608 -14.54 19.15 -6.46
CA THR A 608 -15.73 18.35 -6.81
C THR A 608 -17.02 19.11 -6.52
N LEU A 609 -17.94 19.13 -7.47
CA LEU A 609 -19.35 19.46 -7.24
C LEU A 609 -20.15 18.16 -7.32
N SER A 610 -20.74 17.73 -6.22
CA SER A 610 -21.67 16.60 -6.15
C SER A 610 -23.08 17.13 -5.95
N VAL A 611 -23.97 16.77 -6.87
CA VAL A 611 -25.36 17.19 -6.84
C VAL A 611 -26.23 15.94 -6.65
N ALA A 612 -26.93 15.90 -5.53
CA ALA A 612 -27.83 14.84 -5.15
C ALA A 612 -29.16 15.48 -4.71
N ASP A 613 -30.28 15.09 -5.30
CA ASP A 613 -31.58 15.38 -4.70
C ASP A 613 -31.87 14.31 -3.65
N ALA A 614 -31.82 14.69 -2.37
CA ALA A 614 -32.10 13.81 -1.24
C ALA A 614 -33.61 13.63 -0.98
N VAL A 615 -34.49 14.29 -1.74
CA VAL A 615 -35.95 14.18 -1.59
C VAL A 615 -36.43 12.82 -2.13
N VAL A 616 -37.33 12.17 -1.37
CA VAL A 616 -37.88 10.82 -1.64
C VAL A 616 -38.68 10.72 -2.95
N SER A 617 -39.03 11.87 -3.56
CA SER A 617 -39.65 11.99 -4.88
C SER A 617 -38.98 13.13 -5.65
N PRO A 618 -37.80 12.89 -6.23
CA PRO A 618 -37.03 13.96 -6.87
C PRO A 618 -37.80 14.50 -8.08
N GLY A 619 -37.88 15.83 -8.17
CA GLY A 619 -38.38 16.49 -9.37
C GLY A 619 -37.46 16.21 -10.56
N THR A 620 -37.96 16.38 -11.79
CA THR A 620 -37.10 16.39 -12.97
C THR A 620 -36.35 17.73 -13.05
N LEU A 621 -35.02 17.67 -13.12
CA LEU A 621 -34.15 18.84 -13.11
C LEU A 621 -33.45 19.00 -14.45
N SER A 622 -33.56 20.17 -15.07
CA SER A 622 -32.80 20.44 -16.29
C SER A 622 -31.31 20.54 -15.99
N THR A 623 -30.46 19.95 -16.84
CA THR A 623 -29.00 20.11 -16.74
C THR A 623 -28.50 21.53 -17.06
N SER A 624 -29.38 22.44 -17.51
CA SER A 624 -29.08 23.88 -17.71
C SER A 624 -28.63 24.62 -16.46
N VAL A 625 -28.95 24.08 -15.29
CA VAL A 625 -28.44 24.57 -14.01
C VAL A 625 -26.92 24.54 -13.88
N LEU A 626 -26.25 23.73 -14.69
CA LEU A 626 -24.80 23.64 -14.72
C LEU A 626 -24.18 24.74 -15.59
N ASP A 627 -24.98 25.53 -16.33
CA ASP A 627 -24.50 26.60 -17.21
C ASP A 627 -23.78 27.72 -16.45
N THR A 628 -24.07 27.86 -15.15
CA THR A 628 -23.39 28.84 -14.27
C THR A 628 -22.13 28.28 -13.61
N VAL A 629 -21.76 27.01 -13.89
CA VAL A 629 -20.58 26.34 -13.34
C VAL A 629 -19.42 26.45 -14.31
N VAL A 630 -18.37 27.14 -13.91
CA VAL A 630 -17.08 27.18 -14.61
C VAL A 630 -16.14 26.19 -13.93
N ALA A 631 -15.61 25.23 -14.66
CA ALA A 631 -14.80 24.16 -14.07
C ALA A 631 -13.49 23.95 -14.83
N SER A 632 -12.40 23.71 -14.10
CA SER A 632 -11.07 23.39 -14.62
C SER A 632 -10.46 22.26 -13.78
N ASN A 633 -10.13 21.12 -14.40
CA ASN A 633 -9.60 19.94 -13.70
C ASN A 633 -10.50 19.49 -12.52
N ALA A 634 -11.81 19.69 -12.62
CA ALA A 634 -12.76 19.43 -11.55
C ALA A 634 -13.62 18.20 -11.89
N THR A 635 -14.39 17.70 -10.92
CA THR A 635 -15.42 16.68 -11.16
C THR A 635 -16.80 17.25 -10.90
N ILE A 636 -17.73 17.07 -11.83
CA ILE A 636 -19.16 17.33 -11.61
C ILE A 636 -19.84 15.97 -11.55
N SER A 637 -20.38 15.64 -10.38
CA SER A 637 -21.02 14.37 -10.07
C SER A 637 -22.53 14.53 -9.99
N LEU A 638 -23.26 13.84 -10.86
CA LEU A 638 -24.71 13.75 -10.87
C LEU A 638 -25.10 12.47 -10.13
N ASP A 639 -25.46 12.57 -8.85
CA ASP A 639 -25.55 11.40 -7.97
C ASP A 639 -26.97 10.86 -7.82
N ARG A 640 -27.89 11.58 -7.16
CA ARG A 640 -29.29 11.13 -6.98
C ARG A 640 -30.24 12.14 -7.61
N GLY A 641 -31.28 11.69 -8.32
CA GLY A 641 -32.28 12.56 -8.96
C GLY A 641 -32.61 12.17 -10.40
N ILE A 642 -33.53 12.91 -11.03
CA ILE A 642 -33.89 12.79 -12.45
C ILE A 642 -33.35 14.02 -13.19
N TRP A 643 -32.45 13.81 -14.13
CA TRP A 643 -31.70 14.84 -14.86
C TRP A 643 -32.18 14.93 -16.30
N ASP A 644 -32.93 15.98 -16.65
CA ASP A 644 -33.32 16.27 -18.02
C ASP A 644 -32.20 16.95 -18.79
N ASN A 645 -31.55 16.16 -19.65
CA ASN A 645 -30.50 16.60 -20.55
C ASN A 645 -30.97 16.65 -22.01
N ARG A 646 -32.27 16.52 -22.27
CA ARG A 646 -32.79 16.55 -23.65
C ARG A 646 -32.35 17.82 -24.37
N ASN A 647 -31.96 17.67 -25.63
CA ASN A 647 -31.47 18.75 -26.50
C ASN A 647 -30.18 19.44 -26.01
N ARG A 648 -29.40 18.81 -25.12
CA ARG A 648 -28.16 19.37 -24.57
C ARG A 648 -27.01 18.36 -24.66
N THR A 649 -25.78 18.90 -24.62
CA THR A 649 -24.55 18.12 -24.52
C THR A 649 -23.85 18.44 -23.20
N LEU A 650 -23.55 17.41 -22.41
CA LEU A 650 -22.67 17.50 -21.27
C LEU A 650 -21.28 17.06 -21.71
N THR A 651 -20.31 17.96 -21.66
CA THR A 651 -18.95 17.68 -22.15
C THR A 651 -17.98 17.49 -21.00
N SER A 652 -17.31 16.34 -21.00
CA SER A 652 -16.10 16.05 -20.24
C SER A 652 -14.88 16.45 -21.08
N SER A 653 -13.99 17.30 -20.58
CA SER A 653 -12.79 17.73 -21.31
C SER A 653 -11.58 17.86 -20.38
N ALA A 654 -10.35 17.70 -20.90
CA ALA A 654 -9.13 17.76 -20.09
C ALA A 654 -8.89 19.13 -19.43
N ASN A 655 -9.48 20.19 -19.99
CA ASN A 655 -9.40 21.55 -19.46
C ASN A 655 -10.70 21.99 -18.77
N SER A 656 -11.68 21.09 -18.62
CA SER A 656 -12.99 21.35 -18.04
C SER A 656 -13.30 20.37 -16.91
N ALA A 657 -14.57 20.23 -16.51
CA ALA A 657 -14.99 19.20 -15.57
C ALA A 657 -14.99 17.81 -16.21
N THR A 658 -14.61 16.80 -15.44
CA THR A 658 -15.02 15.42 -15.68
C THR A 658 -16.47 15.23 -15.25
N ILE A 659 -17.33 14.76 -16.16
CA ILE A 659 -18.72 14.45 -15.82
C ILE A 659 -18.79 13.02 -15.28
N ARG A 660 -19.33 12.88 -14.08
CA ARG A 660 -19.54 11.60 -13.40
C ARG A 660 -21.01 11.42 -13.05
N MET A 661 -21.53 10.21 -13.17
CA MET A 661 -22.82 9.81 -12.61
C MET A 661 -22.60 8.72 -11.55
N ASN A 662 -23.16 8.90 -10.35
CA ASN A 662 -23.16 7.89 -9.27
C ASN A 662 -24.58 7.58 -8.79
N GLY A 663 -25.50 7.35 -9.72
CA GLY A 663 -26.91 7.12 -9.42
C GLY A 663 -27.84 7.92 -10.33
N GLY A 664 -29.12 7.98 -9.94
CA GLY A 664 -30.13 8.80 -10.62
C GLY A 664 -30.50 8.33 -12.02
N THR A 665 -31.26 9.17 -12.74
CA THR A 665 -31.70 8.93 -14.12
C THR A 665 -31.29 10.11 -15.00
N LEU A 666 -30.62 9.88 -16.12
CA LEU A 666 -30.36 10.88 -17.16
C LEU A 666 -31.36 10.69 -18.30
N LEU A 667 -32.15 11.73 -18.60
CA LEU A 667 -33.15 11.75 -19.66
C LEU A 667 -32.59 12.47 -20.88
N GLY A 668 -32.37 11.73 -21.97
CA GLY A 668 -32.01 12.25 -23.27
C GLY A 668 -30.68 13.00 -23.37
N GLY A 669 -30.47 13.63 -24.51
CA GLY A 669 -29.29 14.45 -24.78
C GLY A 669 -28.02 13.65 -25.04
N ARG A 670 -26.89 14.35 -25.01
CA ARG A 670 -25.56 13.81 -25.28
C ARG A 670 -24.67 13.95 -24.06
N LEU A 671 -23.90 12.91 -23.76
CA LEU A 671 -22.75 12.94 -22.88
C LEU A 671 -21.51 12.69 -23.74
N GLU A 672 -20.59 13.64 -23.73
CA GLU A 672 -19.44 13.67 -24.63
C GLU A 672 -18.14 13.78 -23.86
N ALA A 673 -17.15 12.98 -24.21
CA ALA A 673 -15.77 13.15 -23.77
C ALA A 673 -14.89 13.65 -24.92
N SER A 674 -14.07 14.67 -24.63
CA SER A 674 -13.18 15.31 -25.60
C SER A 674 -11.80 15.58 -24.99
N GLY A 675 -10.81 15.87 -25.84
CA GLY A 675 -9.47 16.28 -25.39
C GLY A 675 -8.74 15.25 -24.51
N GLY A 676 -9.05 13.96 -24.64
CA GLY A 676 -8.46 12.88 -23.82
C GLY A 676 -9.11 12.68 -22.45
N SER A 677 -10.18 13.42 -22.12
CA SER A 677 -11.01 13.18 -20.93
C SER A 677 -11.85 11.90 -21.07
N VAL A 678 -12.42 11.44 -19.96
CA VAL A 678 -13.30 10.28 -19.88
C VAL A 678 -14.47 10.63 -18.97
N PHE A 679 -15.71 10.40 -19.41
CA PHE A 679 -16.87 10.46 -18.51
C PHE A 679 -17.05 9.12 -17.80
N ALA A 680 -17.63 9.12 -16.59
CA ALA A 680 -17.83 7.91 -15.81
C ALA A 680 -19.29 7.75 -15.36
N ILE A 681 -19.89 6.59 -15.57
CA ILE A 681 -21.27 6.29 -15.21
C ILE A 681 -21.31 5.07 -14.30
N GLY A 682 -21.87 5.19 -13.11
CA GLY A 682 -22.09 4.06 -12.20
C GLY A 682 -23.39 4.23 -11.44
N ALA A 683 -24.04 3.11 -11.10
CA ALA A 683 -25.30 3.09 -10.34
C ALA A 683 -26.49 3.84 -10.99
N ALA A 684 -26.38 4.29 -12.25
CA ALA A 684 -27.31 5.22 -12.88
C ALA A 684 -28.31 4.56 -13.84
N THR A 685 -29.33 5.31 -14.24
CA THR A 685 -30.26 4.96 -15.33
C THR A 685 -30.07 5.93 -16.50
N LEU A 686 -29.88 5.40 -17.71
CA LEU A 686 -29.81 6.16 -18.96
C LEU A 686 -31.13 5.95 -19.70
N ASP A 687 -31.85 7.02 -20.02
CA ASP A 687 -33.07 6.99 -20.82
C ASP A 687 -32.84 7.77 -22.11
N SER A 688 -32.76 7.08 -23.25
CA SER A 688 -32.66 7.71 -24.56
C SER A 688 -31.41 8.62 -24.74
N VAL A 689 -30.30 8.27 -24.10
CA VAL A 689 -29.05 9.07 -24.08
C VAL A 689 -28.16 8.75 -25.27
N THR A 690 -27.41 9.76 -25.75
CA THR A 690 -26.29 9.60 -26.69
C THR A 690 -24.96 9.69 -25.95
N LEU A 691 -24.05 8.74 -26.14
CA LEU A 691 -22.69 8.75 -25.62
C LEU A 691 -21.70 9.01 -26.76
N SER A 692 -20.70 9.86 -26.55
CA SER A 692 -19.65 10.14 -27.54
C SER A 692 -18.28 10.30 -26.91
N GLY A 693 -17.23 9.84 -27.58
CA GLY A 693 -15.87 9.81 -27.05
C GLY A 693 -15.63 8.67 -26.06
N ALA A 694 -14.61 8.82 -25.21
CA ALA A 694 -14.21 7.79 -24.26
C ALA A 694 -15.05 7.84 -22.97
N GLY A 695 -15.55 6.70 -22.53
CA GLY A 695 -16.37 6.60 -21.32
C GLY A 695 -16.12 5.32 -20.52
N THR A 696 -16.45 5.35 -19.23
CA THR A 696 -16.54 4.14 -18.40
C THR A 696 -17.95 3.95 -17.87
N ILE A 697 -18.43 2.71 -17.87
CA ILE A 697 -19.64 2.29 -17.15
C ILE A 697 -19.25 1.25 -16.11
N GLY A 698 -19.54 1.50 -14.84
CA GLY A 698 -19.14 0.68 -13.70
C GLY A 698 -18.55 1.50 -12.54
N PRO A 699 -18.23 0.89 -11.40
CA PRO A 699 -18.27 -0.55 -11.12
C PRO A 699 -19.63 -1.04 -10.62
N PHE A 700 -20.62 -0.16 -10.43
CA PHE A 700 -21.98 -0.52 -9.99
C PHE A 700 -22.97 -0.63 -11.16
N GLN A 701 -24.09 -1.31 -10.92
CA GLN A 701 -25.12 -1.61 -11.92
C GLN A 701 -25.65 -0.34 -12.59
N THR A 702 -25.63 -0.29 -13.92
CA THR A 702 -26.21 0.81 -14.70
C THR A 702 -27.34 0.27 -15.57
N SER A 703 -28.45 0.98 -15.69
CA SER A 703 -29.62 0.56 -16.45
C SER A 703 -29.86 1.44 -17.67
N ILE A 704 -30.25 0.84 -18.78
CA ILE A 704 -30.76 1.51 -19.98
C ILE A 704 -32.28 1.34 -19.97
N THR A 705 -32.99 2.44 -20.13
CA THR A 705 -34.45 2.54 -20.20
C THR A 705 -34.85 3.44 -21.37
N GLY A 706 -36.14 3.63 -21.62
CA GLY A 706 -36.62 4.42 -22.77
C GLY A 706 -36.41 3.78 -24.14
N GLY A 707 -35.89 2.55 -24.16
CA GLY A 707 -35.75 1.71 -25.34
C GLY A 707 -34.59 2.03 -26.27
N ARG A 708 -33.75 3.05 -25.98
CA ARG A 708 -32.57 3.36 -26.80
C ARG A 708 -31.37 3.89 -26.01
N LEU A 709 -30.18 3.47 -26.43
CA LEU A 709 -28.89 4.09 -26.13
C LEU A 709 -28.17 4.31 -27.48
N THR A 710 -27.66 5.51 -27.74
CA THR A 710 -26.95 5.80 -28.99
C THR A 710 -25.46 6.02 -28.72
N LEU A 711 -24.58 5.38 -29.48
CA LEU A 711 -23.16 5.71 -29.52
C LEU A 711 -22.85 6.57 -30.74
N ASP A 712 -22.00 7.57 -30.58
CA ASP A 712 -21.47 8.38 -31.68
C ASP A 712 -19.95 8.43 -31.60
N ALA A 713 -19.30 7.58 -32.40
CA ALA A 713 -17.87 7.31 -32.37
C ALA A 713 -17.32 7.08 -30.95
N ALA A 714 -18.11 6.41 -30.10
CA ALA A 714 -17.78 6.23 -28.69
C ALA A 714 -16.99 4.94 -28.42
N THR A 715 -16.11 4.97 -27.43
CA THR A 715 -15.45 3.78 -26.87
C THR A 715 -15.79 3.70 -25.39
N ILE A 716 -16.59 2.70 -25.01
CA ILE A 716 -17.11 2.54 -23.66
C ILE A 716 -16.49 1.33 -22.99
N SER A 717 -15.69 1.59 -21.97
CA SER A 717 -15.13 0.54 -21.12
C SER A 717 -16.14 0.13 -20.05
N LEU A 718 -16.52 -1.14 -20.03
CA LEU A 718 -17.35 -1.71 -18.96
C LEU A 718 -16.43 -2.16 -17.82
N GLN A 719 -16.36 -1.35 -16.75
CA GLN A 719 -15.53 -1.59 -15.56
C GLN A 719 -16.27 -2.47 -14.55
N ARG A 720 -15.56 -3.45 -13.97
CA ARG A 720 -16.19 -4.55 -13.23
C ARG A 720 -15.60 -4.82 -11.84
N ASP A 721 -15.17 -3.80 -11.10
CA ASP A 721 -14.48 -4.01 -9.82
C ASP A 721 -15.33 -4.65 -8.70
N VAL A 722 -16.65 -4.77 -8.88
CA VAL A 722 -17.57 -5.45 -7.96
C VAL A 722 -18.55 -6.38 -8.69
N PRO A 723 -19.09 -7.44 -8.03
CA PRO A 723 -20.06 -8.37 -8.62
C PRO A 723 -21.32 -7.73 -9.23
N SER A 724 -21.63 -6.48 -8.87
CA SER A 724 -22.81 -5.74 -9.33
C SER A 724 -22.57 -4.89 -10.59
N GLY A 725 -21.35 -4.86 -11.17
CA GLY A 725 -21.00 -4.04 -12.33
C GLY A 725 -21.52 -4.58 -13.66
N VAL A 726 -22.84 -4.50 -13.88
CA VAL A 726 -23.53 -4.97 -15.08
C VAL A 726 -24.30 -3.83 -15.74
N LEU A 727 -24.19 -3.70 -17.06
CA LEU A 727 -25.06 -2.84 -17.86
C LEU A 727 -26.37 -3.58 -18.18
N ARG A 728 -27.51 -3.05 -17.74
CA ARG A 728 -28.82 -3.70 -17.87
C ARG A 728 -29.68 -3.02 -18.93
N ALA A 729 -30.01 -3.72 -20.00
CA ALA A 729 -30.99 -3.31 -20.99
C ALA A 729 -32.39 -3.77 -20.54
N ILE A 730 -33.26 -2.83 -20.14
CA ILE A 730 -34.57 -3.15 -19.55
C ILE A 730 -35.67 -3.01 -20.61
N GLY A 731 -36.46 -4.07 -20.77
CA GLY A 731 -37.49 -4.14 -21.81
C GLY A 731 -36.89 -4.21 -23.21
N GLU A 732 -37.66 -3.76 -24.20
CA GLU A 732 -37.18 -3.61 -25.57
C GLU A 732 -36.17 -2.47 -25.65
N THR A 733 -34.89 -2.79 -25.90
CA THR A 733 -33.79 -1.83 -25.91
C THR A 733 -32.96 -1.97 -27.18
N ILE A 734 -32.64 -0.85 -27.82
CA ILE A 734 -31.75 -0.79 -28.98
C ILE A 734 -30.49 0.01 -28.59
N ILE A 735 -29.32 -0.60 -28.75
CA ILE A 735 -28.04 0.11 -28.72
C ILE A 735 -27.65 0.38 -30.17
N ASP A 736 -27.60 1.64 -30.59
CA ASP A 736 -27.45 2.01 -32.01
C ASP A 736 -26.39 3.11 -32.22
N GLY A 737 -26.13 3.46 -33.48
CA GLY A 737 -25.13 4.45 -33.87
C GLY A 737 -23.79 3.82 -34.22
N THR A 738 -22.68 4.48 -33.90
CA THR A 738 -21.32 4.00 -34.17
C THR A 738 -20.49 4.00 -32.90
N GLY A 739 -19.84 2.89 -32.59
CA GLY A 739 -18.96 2.82 -31.43
C GLY A 739 -18.73 1.40 -30.94
N GLU A 740 -17.96 1.31 -29.87
CA GLU A 740 -17.52 0.05 -29.31
C GLU A 740 -17.69 0.02 -27.80
N PHE A 741 -18.17 -1.13 -27.30
CA PHE A 741 -18.07 -1.48 -25.89
C PHE A 741 -16.98 -2.52 -25.70
N ILE A 742 -16.12 -2.29 -24.71
CA ILE A 742 -15.03 -3.20 -24.36
C ILE A 742 -15.21 -3.62 -22.91
N ALA A 743 -15.39 -4.92 -22.67
CA ALA A 743 -15.44 -5.46 -21.32
C ALA A 743 -14.03 -5.66 -20.76
N TYR A 744 -13.74 -5.06 -19.59
CA TYR A 744 -12.45 -5.22 -18.90
C TYR A 744 -12.64 -5.77 -17.48
N HIS A 745 -11.81 -6.72 -17.04
CA HIS A 745 -11.79 -7.18 -15.64
C HIS A 745 -10.49 -7.86 -15.13
N GLN A 746 -10.37 -7.93 -13.79
CA GLN A 746 -9.38 -8.65 -12.96
C GLN A 746 -10.12 -9.48 -11.87
N ASN A 747 -10.70 -10.68 -12.11
CA ASN A 747 -11.25 -11.63 -11.07
C ASN A 747 -12.79 -11.93 -10.81
N PHE A 748 -13.81 -11.69 -11.67
CA PHE A 748 -15.22 -12.06 -11.35
C PHE A 748 -16.03 -12.67 -12.53
N PRO A 749 -16.89 -13.69 -12.30
CA PRO A 749 -17.56 -14.50 -13.34
C PRO A 749 -18.95 -14.02 -13.82
N VAL A 750 -19.38 -12.78 -13.55
CA VAL A 750 -20.74 -12.28 -13.92
C VAL A 750 -20.80 -11.73 -15.36
N ALA A 751 -21.98 -11.39 -15.88
CA ALA A 751 -22.23 -10.77 -17.19
C ALA A 751 -21.55 -9.39 -17.37
N ALA A 752 -21.17 -9.00 -18.59
CA ALA A 752 -20.91 -7.59 -18.91
C ALA A 752 -22.21 -6.81 -19.16
N ILE A 753 -23.17 -7.44 -19.86
CA ILE A 753 -24.46 -6.86 -20.23
C ILE A 753 -25.57 -7.85 -19.94
N GLN A 754 -26.71 -7.36 -19.48
CA GLN A 754 -27.87 -8.16 -19.14
C GLN A 754 -29.12 -7.61 -19.84
N ALA A 755 -29.79 -8.46 -20.63
CA ALA A 755 -31.14 -8.21 -21.09
C ALA A 755 -32.14 -8.57 -19.96
N VAL A 756 -33.10 -7.68 -19.70
CA VAL A 756 -34.04 -7.81 -18.58
C VAL A 756 -35.46 -7.69 -19.13
N ASN A 757 -36.22 -8.80 -19.12
CA ASN A 757 -37.63 -8.83 -19.54
C ASN A 757 -37.91 -8.18 -20.92
N GLY A 758 -37.06 -8.43 -21.91
CA GLY A 758 -37.23 -7.94 -23.28
C GLY A 758 -36.03 -8.22 -24.18
N THR A 759 -36.05 -7.65 -25.37
CA THR A 759 -34.99 -7.83 -26.38
C THR A 759 -33.96 -6.71 -26.34
N LEU A 760 -32.69 -7.07 -26.23
CA LEU A 760 -31.56 -6.18 -26.51
C LEU A 760 -31.15 -6.32 -27.99
N THR A 761 -31.33 -5.27 -28.78
CA THR A 761 -30.87 -5.22 -30.17
C THR A 761 -29.58 -4.40 -30.26
N ILE A 762 -28.55 -5.00 -30.86
CA ILE A 762 -27.26 -4.38 -31.17
C ILE A 762 -27.33 -3.85 -32.60
N GLY A 763 -27.17 -2.55 -32.79
CA GLY A 763 -27.19 -1.88 -34.09
C GLY A 763 -25.98 -2.22 -34.96
N GLU A 764 -26.10 -1.98 -36.27
CA GLU A 764 -25.12 -2.41 -37.29
C GLU A 764 -23.74 -1.75 -37.14
N GLY A 765 -23.68 -0.52 -36.61
CA GLY A 765 -22.43 0.20 -36.35
C GLY A 765 -21.83 -0.04 -34.96
N ILE A 766 -22.38 -0.99 -34.18
CA ILE A 766 -21.95 -1.26 -32.81
C ILE A 766 -21.07 -2.51 -32.77
N THR A 767 -19.90 -2.37 -32.15
CA THR A 767 -19.00 -3.46 -31.84
C THR A 767 -18.99 -3.74 -30.34
N PHE A 768 -18.99 -5.02 -29.99
CA PHE A 768 -18.97 -5.52 -28.65
C PHE A 768 -17.78 -6.48 -28.49
N ARG A 769 -16.79 -6.13 -27.66
CA ARG A 769 -15.58 -6.93 -27.41
C ARG A 769 -15.50 -7.47 -25.98
N THR A 770 -15.11 -8.73 -25.82
CA THR A 770 -14.96 -9.36 -24.50
C THR A 770 -13.73 -8.92 -23.70
N GLY A 771 -12.71 -8.35 -24.36
CA GLY A 771 -11.46 -7.90 -23.75
C GLY A 771 -10.77 -9.01 -22.95
N ASN A 772 -10.85 -8.96 -21.62
CA ASN A 772 -10.24 -9.94 -20.71
C ASN A 772 -11.21 -10.49 -19.63
N ALA A 773 -12.53 -10.46 -19.87
CA ALA A 773 -13.57 -10.78 -18.87
C ALA A 773 -14.55 -11.91 -19.27
N ALA A 774 -15.14 -12.57 -18.24
CA ALA A 774 -16.14 -13.66 -18.34
C ALA A 774 -17.58 -13.15 -18.68
N PRO A 775 -18.62 -14.02 -18.78
CA PRO A 775 -19.69 -14.03 -19.80
C PRO A 775 -20.20 -12.66 -20.28
N PHE A 776 -20.46 -12.55 -21.57
CA PHE A 776 -20.73 -11.27 -22.18
C PHE A 776 -22.19 -10.81 -22.04
N PHE A 777 -23.14 -11.67 -22.46
CA PHE A 777 -24.58 -11.42 -22.35
C PHE A 777 -25.23 -12.34 -21.32
N THR A 778 -26.16 -11.84 -20.52
CA THR A 778 -27.06 -12.64 -19.68
C THR A 778 -28.51 -12.19 -19.83
N GLY A 779 -29.44 -13.04 -19.39
CA GLY A 779 -30.88 -12.75 -19.39
C GLY A 779 -31.47 -12.94 -18.00
N THR A 780 -32.47 -12.13 -17.66
CA THR A 780 -33.33 -12.37 -16.48
C THR A 780 -34.78 -12.40 -16.92
N GLY A 781 -35.42 -13.56 -16.77
CA GLY A 781 -36.79 -13.82 -17.23
C GLY A 781 -36.86 -14.61 -18.54
N THR A 782 -38.01 -15.24 -18.79
CA THR A 782 -38.26 -16.14 -19.95
C THR A 782 -38.34 -15.43 -21.30
N LEU A 783 -38.49 -14.10 -21.30
CA LEU A 783 -38.62 -13.26 -22.50
C LEU A 783 -37.30 -12.57 -22.90
N SER A 784 -36.18 -12.82 -22.20
CA SER A 784 -34.92 -12.14 -22.49
C SER A 784 -34.28 -12.65 -23.78
N SER A 785 -34.04 -11.75 -24.74
CA SER A 785 -33.37 -12.06 -26.02
C SER A 785 -32.30 -11.03 -26.36
N VAL A 786 -31.30 -11.44 -27.13
CA VAL A 786 -30.27 -10.58 -27.71
C VAL A 786 -30.27 -10.78 -29.22
N ILE A 787 -30.45 -9.70 -29.98
CA ILE A 787 -30.33 -9.69 -31.45
C ILE A 787 -29.07 -8.91 -31.81
N ASN A 788 -28.08 -9.59 -32.38
CA ASN A 788 -26.88 -8.96 -32.92
C ASN A 788 -27.07 -8.57 -34.39
N ARG A 789 -27.14 -7.29 -34.73
CA ARG A 789 -27.01 -6.81 -36.12
C ARG A 789 -25.62 -6.21 -36.42
N GLY A 790 -24.88 -5.85 -35.37
CA GLY A 790 -23.51 -5.34 -35.44
C GLY A 790 -22.46 -6.44 -35.39
N GLN A 791 -21.39 -6.18 -34.63
CA GLN A 791 -20.29 -7.12 -34.44
C GLN A 791 -20.14 -7.53 -32.98
N VAL A 792 -20.11 -8.83 -32.72
CA VAL A 792 -19.70 -9.41 -31.44
C VAL A 792 -18.36 -10.11 -31.66
N TYR A 793 -17.33 -9.66 -30.96
CA TYR A 793 -15.97 -10.18 -31.05
C TYR A 793 -15.51 -10.75 -29.71
N CYS A 794 -15.17 -12.04 -29.70
CA CYS A 794 -14.73 -12.75 -28.50
C CYS A 794 -13.23 -13.05 -28.58
N ASP A 795 -12.41 -12.48 -27.70
CA ASP A 795 -10.94 -12.51 -27.71
C ASP A 795 -10.29 -13.25 -26.53
N TYR A 796 -11.07 -13.67 -25.52
CA TYR A 796 -10.55 -14.31 -24.31
C TYR A 796 -11.25 -15.65 -23.99
N PRO A 797 -10.53 -16.70 -23.50
CA PRO A 797 -11.12 -17.99 -23.15
C PRO A 797 -12.16 -17.89 -22.04
N PHE A 798 -13.34 -18.45 -22.28
CA PHE A 798 -14.44 -18.55 -21.33
C PHE A 798 -14.18 -19.70 -20.33
N GLN A 799 -14.12 -19.39 -19.03
CA GLN A 799 -14.31 -20.39 -17.97
C GLN A 799 -15.76 -20.34 -17.49
N ALA A 800 -16.53 -21.38 -17.83
CA ALA A 800 -17.96 -21.46 -17.55
C ALA A 800 -18.24 -21.48 -16.03
N GLY A 801 -18.95 -20.45 -15.55
CA GLY A 801 -19.51 -20.41 -14.20
C GLY A 801 -20.65 -19.39 -14.11
N GLY A 802 -21.81 -19.68 -14.68
CA GLY A 802 -22.97 -18.78 -14.60
C GLY A 802 -24.24 -19.34 -15.29
N THR A 803 -25.38 -19.24 -14.59
CA THR A 803 -26.67 -19.85 -14.93
C THR A 803 -27.54 -18.87 -15.74
N GLN A 804 -27.83 -19.22 -17.01
CA GLN A 804 -28.82 -18.63 -17.95
C GLN A 804 -28.30 -17.54 -18.93
N LEU A 805 -28.13 -17.96 -20.19
CA LEU A 805 -27.94 -17.06 -21.35
C LEU A 805 -29.31 -16.82 -22.04
N PRO A 806 -29.58 -15.59 -22.52
CA PRO A 806 -30.82 -15.24 -23.23
C PRO A 806 -30.89 -15.90 -24.61
N ARG A 807 -32.06 -15.88 -25.25
CA ARG A 807 -32.18 -16.28 -26.67
C ARG A 807 -31.27 -15.39 -27.51
N PHE A 808 -30.28 -15.97 -28.19
CA PHE A 808 -29.32 -15.23 -29.00
C PHE A 808 -29.61 -15.40 -30.49
N GLU A 809 -29.79 -14.31 -31.22
CA GLU A 809 -29.99 -14.27 -32.66
C GLU A 809 -28.92 -13.39 -33.30
N ASN A 810 -28.16 -13.95 -34.23
CA ASN A 810 -27.09 -13.28 -34.96
C ASN A 810 -27.56 -12.95 -36.38
N LEU A 811 -27.80 -11.67 -36.65
CA LEU A 811 -28.04 -11.12 -37.99
C LEU A 811 -26.81 -10.41 -38.55
N GLY A 812 -25.86 -10.04 -37.70
CA GLY A 812 -24.59 -9.38 -38.02
C GLY A 812 -23.41 -10.36 -38.07
N LEU A 813 -22.28 -9.96 -37.49
CA LEU A 813 -21.06 -10.78 -37.39
C LEU A 813 -20.85 -11.25 -35.95
N LEU A 814 -20.72 -12.56 -35.75
CA LEU A 814 -20.12 -13.16 -34.57
C LEU A 814 -18.73 -13.69 -34.94
N GLU A 815 -17.72 -13.18 -34.27
CA GLU A 815 -16.33 -13.60 -34.45
C GLU A 815 -15.75 -14.14 -33.14
N VAL A 816 -15.30 -15.39 -33.17
CA VAL A 816 -14.63 -16.06 -32.04
C VAL A 816 -13.14 -16.14 -32.33
N GLY A 817 -12.35 -15.37 -31.58
CA GLY A 817 -10.90 -15.26 -31.70
C GLY A 817 -10.14 -16.54 -31.29
N PRO A 818 -8.85 -16.64 -31.63
CA PRO A 818 -8.04 -17.82 -31.31
C PRO A 818 -8.00 -18.09 -29.80
N GLY A 819 -8.25 -19.34 -29.39
CA GLY A 819 -8.26 -19.74 -27.97
C GLY A 819 -9.49 -19.27 -27.17
N ALA A 820 -10.33 -18.40 -27.73
CA ALA A 820 -11.58 -17.98 -27.10
C ALA A 820 -12.69 -19.03 -27.28
N THR A 821 -13.68 -19.02 -26.37
CA THR A 821 -14.86 -19.88 -26.47
C THR A 821 -16.13 -19.04 -26.32
N PHE A 822 -17.05 -19.16 -27.28
CA PHE A 822 -18.39 -18.59 -27.20
C PHE A 822 -19.43 -19.73 -27.11
N SER A 823 -20.24 -19.73 -26.06
CA SER A 823 -21.28 -20.75 -25.84
C SER A 823 -22.65 -20.08 -25.70
N THR A 824 -23.70 -20.69 -26.27
CA THR A 824 -25.11 -20.32 -26.07
C THR A 824 -25.82 -21.35 -25.18
N SER A 825 -26.86 -20.98 -24.41
CA SER A 825 -27.58 -21.93 -23.54
C SER A 825 -28.37 -22.98 -24.33
N THR A 826 -28.79 -24.06 -23.64
CA THR A 826 -29.29 -25.33 -24.21
C THR A 826 -30.66 -25.30 -24.92
N THR A 827 -31.25 -24.13 -25.24
CA THR A 827 -32.55 -24.08 -25.93
C THR A 827 -32.80 -22.95 -26.95
N THR A 828 -31.91 -21.96 -27.14
CA THR A 828 -32.35 -20.71 -27.81
C THR A 828 -31.29 -20.00 -28.67
N VAL A 829 -30.86 -20.63 -29.77
CA VAL A 829 -30.23 -19.92 -30.89
C VAL A 829 -31.33 -19.52 -31.89
N GLY A 830 -31.62 -18.22 -32.01
CA GLY A 830 -32.70 -17.71 -32.85
C GLY A 830 -32.53 -18.00 -34.34
N ASN A 831 -31.28 -18.18 -34.78
CA ASN A 831 -30.92 -18.57 -36.15
C ASN A 831 -31.23 -20.03 -36.48
N LEU A 832 -31.39 -20.89 -35.48
CA LEU A 832 -31.55 -22.32 -35.69
C LEU A 832 -33.03 -22.70 -35.73
N ASN A 833 -33.53 -23.00 -36.93
CA ASN A 833 -34.92 -23.40 -37.17
C ASN A 833 -34.95 -24.76 -37.86
N ASN A 834 -35.64 -25.76 -37.28
CA ASN A 834 -35.75 -27.11 -37.85
C ASN A 834 -34.41 -27.69 -38.35
N ARG A 835 -33.37 -27.64 -37.50
CA ARG A 835 -32.00 -28.12 -37.82
C ARG A 835 -31.33 -27.41 -39.00
N THR A 836 -31.85 -26.24 -39.40
CA THR A 836 -31.24 -25.32 -40.38
C THR A 836 -30.69 -24.09 -39.66
N LEU A 837 -29.40 -23.81 -39.82
CA LEU A 837 -28.79 -22.55 -39.37
C LEU A 837 -29.08 -21.46 -40.42
N THR A 838 -29.78 -20.40 -40.04
CA THR A 838 -30.22 -19.32 -40.95
C THR A 838 -29.65 -17.97 -40.52
N GLY A 839 -29.18 -17.15 -41.47
CA GLY A 839 -28.75 -15.78 -41.20
C GLY A 839 -27.47 -15.61 -40.37
N GLY A 840 -26.93 -14.39 -40.41
CA GLY A 840 -25.70 -14.01 -39.73
C GLY A 840 -24.41 -14.56 -40.37
N ARG A 841 -23.30 -13.95 -39.98
CA ARG A 841 -21.93 -14.39 -40.30
C ARG A 841 -21.27 -14.95 -39.04
N TRP A 842 -20.68 -16.13 -39.17
CA TRP A 842 -20.12 -16.91 -38.07
C TRP A 842 -18.65 -17.22 -38.37
N TRP A 843 -17.74 -16.40 -37.84
CA TRP A 843 -16.30 -16.56 -38.06
C TRP A 843 -15.64 -17.17 -36.82
N VAL A 844 -15.11 -18.38 -36.96
CA VAL A 844 -14.65 -19.18 -35.82
C VAL A 844 -13.17 -19.49 -35.97
N ARG A 845 -12.33 -18.86 -35.13
CA ARG A 845 -10.90 -19.16 -34.93
C ARG A 845 -10.64 -19.94 -33.63
N GLY A 846 -11.50 -19.76 -32.63
CA GLY A 846 -11.54 -20.52 -31.37
C GLY A 846 -12.64 -21.59 -31.36
N SER A 847 -13.43 -21.64 -30.29
CA SER A 847 -14.52 -22.61 -30.12
C SER A 847 -15.90 -21.94 -30.04
N LEU A 848 -16.83 -22.36 -30.91
CA LEU A 848 -18.24 -21.97 -30.88
C LEU A 848 -19.12 -23.18 -30.52
N GLU A 849 -19.93 -23.03 -29.48
CA GLU A 849 -20.78 -24.08 -28.93
C GLU A 849 -22.24 -23.65 -28.83
N PHE A 850 -23.14 -24.48 -29.37
CA PHE A 850 -24.58 -24.36 -29.11
C PHE A 850 -24.97 -25.38 -28.03
N GLY A 851 -25.29 -24.88 -26.83
CA GLY A 851 -25.57 -25.69 -25.63
C GLY A 851 -24.36 -25.86 -24.70
N PHE A 852 -24.61 -26.32 -23.48
CA PHE A 852 -23.57 -26.69 -22.50
C PHE A 852 -23.07 -28.12 -22.74
N SER A 853 -21.87 -28.42 -22.26
CA SER A 853 -21.00 -29.56 -22.57
C SER A 853 -21.59 -30.99 -22.52
N SER A 854 -22.83 -31.19 -22.07
CA SER A 854 -23.49 -32.50 -22.04
C SER A 854 -24.55 -32.73 -23.13
N SER A 855 -24.99 -31.70 -23.86
CA SER A 855 -26.01 -31.84 -24.93
C SER A 855 -25.80 -30.81 -26.04
N THR A 856 -25.05 -31.20 -27.09
CA THR A 856 -24.80 -30.34 -28.25
C THR A 856 -26.03 -30.23 -29.12
N ILE A 857 -26.45 -28.99 -29.40
CA ILE A 857 -27.44 -28.71 -30.43
C ILE A 857 -26.71 -28.66 -31.78
N SER A 858 -27.05 -29.56 -32.70
CA SER A 858 -26.47 -29.60 -34.04
C SER A 858 -27.48 -29.19 -35.11
N PHE A 859 -26.95 -28.81 -36.27
CA PHE A 859 -27.72 -28.60 -37.50
C PHE A 859 -27.20 -29.52 -38.59
N ASP A 860 -28.10 -29.95 -39.49
CA ASP A 860 -27.71 -30.69 -40.69
C ASP A 860 -27.71 -29.82 -41.94
N THR A 861 -28.31 -28.62 -41.89
CA THR A 861 -28.39 -27.71 -43.02
C THR A 861 -27.80 -26.34 -42.65
N ASN A 862 -26.79 -25.89 -43.40
CA ASN A 862 -26.29 -24.52 -43.32
C ASN A 862 -26.96 -23.64 -44.39
N ALA A 863 -27.68 -22.60 -43.97
CA ALA A 863 -28.19 -21.53 -44.84
C ALA A 863 -27.65 -20.14 -44.41
N ALA A 864 -26.59 -20.11 -43.61
CA ALA A 864 -25.89 -18.92 -43.13
C ALA A 864 -24.49 -18.80 -43.78
N GLU A 865 -23.73 -17.78 -43.41
CA GLU A 865 -22.29 -17.71 -43.74
C GLU A 865 -21.47 -18.22 -42.55
N VAL A 866 -20.79 -19.35 -42.73
CA VAL A 866 -19.93 -19.98 -41.72
C VAL A 866 -18.50 -20.02 -42.23
N GLN A 867 -17.54 -19.57 -41.43
CA GLN A 867 -16.11 -19.71 -41.70
C GLN A 867 -15.39 -20.35 -40.51
N LEU A 868 -14.72 -21.47 -40.75
CA LEU A 868 -13.85 -22.14 -39.79
C LEU A 868 -12.40 -21.84 -40.18
N ILE A 869 -11.67 -21.13 -39.32
CA ILE A 869 -10.40 -20.49 -39.67
C ILE A 869 -9.29 -21.01 -38.77
N GLY A 870 -8.34 -21.72 -39.34
CA GLY A 870 -7.21 -22.30 -38.60
C GLY A 870 -7.49 -23.72 -38.10
N PRO A 871 -6.45 -24.54 -37.88
CA PRO A 871 -6.59 -25.96 -37.56
C PRO A 871 -7.28 -26.22 -36.21
N ALA A 872 -7.18 -25.27 -35.27
CA ALA A 872 -7.78 -25.37 -33.94
C ALA A 872 -9.24 -24.87 -33.88
N SER A 873 -9.80 -24.34 -34.96
CA SER A 873 -11.18 -23.83 -34.97
C SER A 873 -12.19 -24.97 -34.74
N GLN A 874 -13.13 -24.74 -33.83
CA GLN A 874 -14.16 -25.73 -33.47
C GLN A 874 -15.54 -25.09 -33.50
N PHE A 875 -16.43 -25.62 -34.34
CA PHE A 875 -17.85 -25.32 -34.27
C PHE A 875 -18.62 -26.62 -34.14
N ARG A 876 -18.88 -27.07 -32.91
CA ARG A 876 -19.36 -28.44 -32.67
C ARG A 876 -20.71 -28.73 -33.33
N ALA A 877 -21.53 -27.70 -33.54
CA ALA A 877 -22.83 -27.82 -34.19
C ALA A 877 -22.74 -28.22 -35.67
N THR A 878 -21.60 -27.99 -36.35
CA THR A 878 -21.38 -28.40 -37.74
C THR A 878 -21.06 -29.88 -37.88
N ASN A 879 -20.83 -30.61 -36.79
CA ASN A 879 -20.45 -32.03 -36.83
C ASN A 879 -21.54 -32.93 -37.44
N SER A 880 -22.78 -32.44 -37.55
CA SER A 880 -23.89 -33.16 -38.19
C SER A 880 -24.25 -32.63 -39.58
N LEU A 881 -23.43 -31.75 -40.17
CA LEU A 881 -23.71 -31.11 -41.45
C LEU A 881 -23.87 -32.15 -42.58
N LEU A 882 -24.99 -32.09 -43.28
CA LEU A 882 -25.32 -32.88 -44.46
C LEU A 882 -25.63 -32.02 -45.68
N ASN A 883 -26.08 -30.77 -45.50
CA ASN A 883 -26.46 -29.86 -46.58
C ASN A 883 -25.87 -28.47 -46.37
N ASN A 884 -25.28 -27.90 -47.43
CA ASN A 884 -24.89 -26.49 -47.48
C ASN A 884 -25.68 -25.76 -48.57
N ALA A 885 -26.61 -24.90 -48.13
CA ALA A 885 -27.37 -23.97 -48.98
C ALA A 885 -26.86 -22.53 -48.88
N GLY A 886 -26.08 -22.21 -47.84
CA GLY A 886 -25.43 -20.91 -47.62
C GLY A 886 -23.98 -20.87 -48.08
N THR A 887 -23.14 -20.20 -47.31
CA THR A 887 -21.68 -20.20 -47.52
C THR A 887 -21.00 -20.94 -46.38
N PHE A 888 -20.14 -21.90 -46.69
CA PHE A 888 -19.32 -22.62 -45.72
C PHE A 888 -17.86 -22.58 -46.16
N ALA A 889 -16.98 -21.98 -45.37
CA ALA A 889 -15.56 -21.88 -45.68
C ALA A 889 -14.72 -22.60 -44.63
N ILE A 890 -13.73 -23.36 -45.09
CA ILE A 890 -12.63 -23.87 -44.27
C ILE A 890 -11.34 -23.20 -44.74
N LEU A 891 -10.65 -22.53 -43.83
CA LEU A 891 -9.54 -21.63 -44.13
C LEU A 891 -8.31 -21.95 -43.27
N ASN A 892 -7.14 -21.57 -43.78
CA ASN A 892 -5.86 -21.58 -43.06
C ASN A 892 -5.52 -22.93 -42.42
N GLY A 893 -5.62 -24.02 -43.18
CA GLY A 893 -5.26 -25.36 -42.69
C GLY A 893 -6.35 -26.08 -41.89
N ARG A 894 -7.59 -25.56 -41.89
CA ARG A 894 -8.72 -26.23 -41.27
C ARG A 894 -9.20 -27.40 -42.11
N ASN A 895 -9.24 -28.60 -41.53
CA ASN A 895 -9.83 -29.80 -42.14
C ASN A 895 -11.28 -30.00 -41.67
N PHE A 896 -12.16 -30.49 -42.54
CA PHE A 896 -13.55 -30.78 -42.17
C PHE A 896 -13.99 -32.13 -42.77
N THR A 897 -14.59 -32.97 -41.93
CA THR A 897 -15.16 -34.25 -42.35
C THR A 897 -16.66 -34.24 -42.13
N SER A 898 -17.46 -34.45 -43.18
CA SER A 898 -18.92 -34.59 -43.03
C SER A 898 -19.29 -35.94 -42.40
N VAL A 899 -20.43 -35.99 -41.72
CA VAL A 899 -20.90 -37.23 -41.04
C VAL A 899 -21.48 -38.27 -42.02
N GLY A 900 -21.80 -37.85 -43.23
CA GLY A 900 -22.42 -38.63 -44.28
C GLY A 900 -22.22 -37.96 -45.64
N SER A 901 -23.03 -38.34 -46.64
CA SER A 901 -23.10 -37.63 -47.92
C SER A 901 -23.38 -36.14 -47.72
N LEU A 902 -22.65 -35.30 -48.45
CA LEU A 902 -22.74 -33.84 -48.36
C LEU A 902 -23.43 -33.28 -49.61
N GLY A 903 -24.62 -32.72 -49.44
CA GLY A 903 -25.29 -31.90 -50.44
C GLY A 903 -24.77 -30.46 -50.42
N ASN A 904 -24.44 -29.90 -51.58
CA ASN A 904 -24.09 -28.49 -51.71
C ASN A 904 -24.94 -27.84 -52.82
N SER A 905 -25.80 -26.90 -52.44
CA SER A 905 -26.52 -26.00 -53.36
C SER A 905 -26.07 -24.54 -53.22
N GLY A 906 -25.32 -24.23 -52.17
CA GLY A 906 -24.69 -22.94 -51.94
C GLY A 906 -23.22 -22.89 -52.37
N THR A 907 -22.38 -22.23 -51.57
CA THR A 907 -20.93 -22.13 -51.79
C THR A 907 -20.16 -22.85 -50.68
N PHE A 908 -19.28 -23.78 -51.05
CA PHE A 908 -18.32 -24.39 -50.15
C PHE A 908 -16.90 -23.95 -50.56
N PHE A 909 -16.21 -23.19 -49.72
CA PHE A 909 -14.86 -22.71 -50.00
C PHE A 909 -13.82 -23.51 -49.21
N ILE A 910 -12.88 -24.12 -49.93
CA ILE A 910 -11.74 -24.85 -49.35
C ILE A 910 -10.49 -24.02 -49.60
N GLY A 911 -10.01 -23.34 -48.57
CA GLY A 911 -8.80 -22.52 -48.66
C GLY A 911 -7.51 -23.33 -48.81
N PRO A 912 -6.38 -22.65 -49.07
CA PRO A 912 -5.07 -23.29 -49.11
C PRO A 912 -4.78 -24.10 -47.85
N SER A 913 -4.18 -25.28 -48.04
CA SER A 913 -3.85 -26.25 -46.99
C SER A 913 -5.03 -26.80 -46.17
N SER A 914 -6.27 -26.41 -46.48
CA SER A 914 -7.48 -26.99 -45.89
C SER A 914 -7.96 -28.21 -46.68
N THR A 915 -8.54 -29.18 -45.97
CA THR A 915 -9.05 -30.41 -46.58
C THR A 915 -10.51 -30.66 -46.23
N LEU A 916 -11.36 -30.80 -47.24
CA LEU A 916 -12.72 -31.34 -47.08
C LEU A 916 -12.67 -32.86 -47.29
N LYS A 917 -13.23 -33.64 -46.37
CA LYS A 917 -13.51 -35.06 -46.56
C LYS A 917 -15.01 -35.31 -46.45
N THR A 918 -15.63 -35.97 -47.42
CA THR A 918 -17.02 -36.42 -47.32
C THR A 918 -17.06 -37.91 -46.98
N SER A 919 -17.83 -38.29 -45.95
CA SER A 919 -18.09 -39.72 -45.64
C SER A 919 -19.33 -40.19 -46.42
N GLY A 920 -19.19 -40.29 -47.73
CA GLY A 920 -20.26 -40.56 -48.69
C GLY A 920 -20.18 -39.66 -49.92
N ALA A 921 -21.25 -39.64 -50.71
CA ALA A 921 -21.31 -38.87 -51.94
C ALA A 921 -21.25 -37.35 -51.71
N LEU A 922 -20.53 -36.64 -52.58
CA LEU A 922 -20.59 -35.19 -52.71
C LEU A 922 -21.63 -34.83 -53.80
N VAL A 923 -22.83 -34.43 -53.38
CA VAL A 923 -23.91 -34.02 -54.30
C VAL A 923 -23.89 -32.51 -54.47
N ASN A 924 -23.14 -32.04 -55.46
CA ASN A 924 -23.00 -30.61 -55.73
C ASN A 924 -23.90 -30.13 -56.89
N THR A 925 -24.72 -29.12 -56.59
CA THR A 925 -25.53 -28.33 -57.54
C THR A 925 -25.21 -26.83 -57.47
N GLY A 926 -24.35 -26.42 -56.52
CA GLY A 926 -23.85 -25.07 -56.34
C GLY A 926 -22.37 -24.95 -56.72
N THR A 927 -21.61 -24.20 -55.92
CA THR A 927 -20.17 -23.99 -56.11
C THR A 927 -19.37 -24.66 -55.00
N VAL A 928 -18.40 -25.48 -55.38
CA VAL A 928 -17.33 -25.95 -54.50
C VAL A 928 -16.03 -25.34 -55.02
N ASP A 929 -15.51 -24.34 -54.32
CA ASP A 929 -14.29 -23.63 -54.68
C ASP A 929 -13.09 -24.27 -53.97
N VAL A 930 -12.26 -24.96 -54.73
CA VAL A 930 -11.14 -25.78 -54.24
C VAL A 930 -9.83 -25.05 -54.47
N ASN A 931 -9.24 -24.56 -53.38
CA ASN A 931 -7.85 -24.06 -53.33
C ASN A 931 -6.95 -24.90 -52.42
N GLY A 932 -7.52 -25.93 -51.78
CA GLY A 932 -6.83 -26.93 -50.97
C GLY A 932 -7.03 -28.34 -51.53
N SER A 933 -7.59 -29.23 -50.71
CA SER A 933 -7.83 -30.63 -51.06
C SER A 933 -9.25 -31.09 -50.75
N VAL A 934 -9.78 -32.02 -51.55
CA VAL A 934 -11.06 -32.70 -51.32
C VAL A 934 -10.86 -34.22 -51.40
N VAL A 935 -11.48 -34.94 -50.46
CA VAL A 935 -11.57 -36.40 -50.45
C VAL A 935 -13.05 -36.78 -50.45
N VAL A 936 -13.53 -37.45 -51.49
CA VAL A 936 -14.89 -38.01 -51.55
C VAL A 936 -14.80 -39.50 -51.29
N ASP A 937 -15.03 -39.91 -50.04
CA ASP A 937 -14.93 -41.30 -49.56
C ASP A 937 -16.29 -41.99 -49.75
N TYR A 938 -16.45 -42.71 -50.87
CA TYR A 938 -17.71 -43.33 -51.25
C TYR A 938 -17.71 -44.83 -50.88
N ALA A 939 -18.89 -45.43 -50.75
CA ALA A 939 -18.96 -46.83 -50.33
C ALA A 939 -18.40 -47.75 -51.42
N THR A 940 -17.63 -48.78 -51.03
CA THR A 940 -17.07 -49.79 -51.96
C THR A 940 -18.11 -50.50 -52.84
N ALA A 941 -19.37 -50.51 -52.41
CA ALA A 941 -20.50 -51.09 -53.15
C ALA A 941 -21.14 -50.11 -54.15
N ASP A 942 -20.89 -48.81 -54.02
CA ASP A 942 -21.42 -47.77 -54.91
C ASP A 942 -20.50 -47.61 -56.13
N PRO A 943 -21.04 -47.24 -57.31
CA PRO A 943 -20.21 -46.89 -58.46
C PRO A 943 -19.36 -45.65 -58.15
N SER A 944 -18.13 -45.63 -58.67
CA SER A 944 -17.24 -44.47 -58.55
C SER A 944 -17.94 -43.20 -59.08
N PRO A 945 -17.98 -42.10 -58.29
CA PRO A 945 -18.58 -40.84 -58.72
C PRO A 945 -17.67 -40.02 -59.65
N ARG A 946 -16.53 -40.58 -60.07
CA ARG A 946 -15.49 -39.93 -60.88
C ARG A 946 -16.04 -39.11 -62.04
N SER A 947 -16.80 -39.72 -62.94
CA SER A 947 -17.28 -39.06 -64.16
C SER A 947 -18.14 -37.83 -63.88
N VAL A 948 -18.95 -37.87 -62.81
CA VAL A 948 -19.77 -36.73 -62.37
C VAL A 948 -18.89 -35.60 -61.86
N LEU A 949 -17.85 -35.92 -61.07
CA LEU A 949 -16.95 -34.91 -60.51
C LEU A 949 -16.02 -34.32 -61.57
N GLU A 950 -15.50 -35.13 -62.50
CA GLU A 950 -14.73 -34.66 -63.66
C GLU A 950 -15.56 -33.72 -64.54
N GLN A 951 -16.82 -34.06 -64.83
CA GLN A 951 -17.72 -33.17 -65.58
C GLN A 951 -17.98 -31.83 -64.87
N GLN A 952 -18.08 -31.84 -63.53
CA GLN A 952 -18.21 -30.61 -62.76
C GLN A 952 -16.95 -29.74 -62.82
N ILE A 953 -15.76 -30.35 -62.82
CA ILE A 953 -14.49 -29.64 -63.00
C ILE A 953 -14.40 -29.09 -64.42
N ALA A 954 -14.67 -29.90 -65.45
CA ALA A 954 -14.63 -29.49 -66.85
C ALA A 954 -15.57 -28.30 -67.14
N THR A 955 -16.78 -28.35 -66.59
CA THR A 955 -17.77 -27.26 -66.71
C THR A 955 -17.28 -25.99 -66.02
N ALA A 956 -16.82 -26.09 -64.78
CA ALA A 956 -16.32 -24.94 -64.01
C ALA A 956 -15.07 -24.31 -64.65
N ARG A 957 -14.18 -25.16 -65.17
CA ARG A 957 -12.96 -24.80 -65.89
C ARG A 957 -13.25 -23.91 -67.09
N ASN A 958 -14.24 -24.25 -67.92
CA ASN A 958 -14.66 -23.48 -69.09
C ASN A 958 -13.47 -23.00 -69.95
N GLY A 959 -12.67 -23.94 -70.49
CA GLY A 959 -11.47 -23.62 -71.28
C GLY A 959 -10.37 -22.88 -70.49
N GLY A 960 -10.33 -23.04 -69.16
CA GLY A 960 -9.36 -22.40 -68.26
C GLY A 960 -9.77 -21.01 -67.77
N ALA A 961 -11.00 -20.55 -68.03
CA ALA A 961 -11.56 -19.31 -67.50
C ALA A 961 -11.93 -19.38 -66.00
N TRP A 962 -12.27 -20.58 -65.51
CA TRP A 962 -12.64 -20.82 -64.10
C TRP A 962 -13.75 -19.89 -63.59
N ASP A 963 -14.72 -19.58 -64.45
CA ASP A 963 -15.76 -18.58 -64.19
C ASP A 963 -17.18 -19.15 -64.08
N GLN A 964 -17.33 -20.48 -64.19
CA GLN A 964 -18.61 -21.17 -64.03
C GLN A 964 -18.73 -21.86 -62.66
N ALA A 965 -19.98 -22.16 -62.27
CA ALA A 965 -20.30 -22.97 -61.09
C ALA A 965 -19.94 -24.45 -61.30
N GLY A 966 -20.01 -25.25 -60.23
CA GLY A 966 -19.49 -26.63 -60.21
C GLY A 966 -18.34 -26.76 -59.21
N ILE A 967 -17.38 -27.63 -59.52
CA ILE A 967 -16.13 -27.76 -58.75
C ILE A 967 -15.10 -26.84 -59.40
N THR A 968 -14.96 -25.64 -58.86
CA THR A 968 -14.15 -24.54 -59.41
C THR A 968 -12.91 -24.26 -58.57
N SER A 969 -12.06 -23.34 -59.01
CA SER A 969 -10.91 -22.86 -58.25
C SER A 969 -10.67 -21.37 -58.51
N THR A 970 -10.88 -20.55 -57.49
CA THR A 970 -10.56 -19.12 -57.56
C THR A 970 -9.06 -18.87 -57.63
N ALA A 971 -8.22 -19.74 -57.07
CA ALA A 971 -6.77 -19.68 -57.25
C ALA A 971 -6.38 -19.95 -58.70
N ALA A 972 -6.97 -20.95 -59.37
CA ALA A 972 -6.73 -21.20 -60.79
C ALA A 972 -7.21 -20.05 -61.68
N LYS A 973 -8.38 -19.46 -61.36
CA LYS A 973 -8.88 -18.25 -62.04
C LYS A 973 -7.91 -17.07 -61.96
N ALA A 974 -7.32 -16.87 -60.77
CA ALA A 974 -6.41 -15.77 -60.50
C ALA A 974 -4.96 -16.05 -60.92
N ALA A 975 -4.62 -17.29 -61.31
CA ALA A 975 -3.28 -17.68 -61.69
C ALA A 975 -2.82 -16.93 -62.93
N PHE A 976 -1.65 -16.29 -62.82
CA PHE A 976 -0.97 -15.67 -63.95
C PHE A 976 0.51 -16.02 -63.93
N PRO A 977 1.02 -16.80 -64.89
CA PRO A 977 0.29 -17.43 -66.01
C PRO A 977 -0.76 -18.46 -65.55
N ARG A 978 -1.72 -18.83 -66.42
CA ARG A 978 -2.82 -19.78 -66.12
C ARG A 978 -2.31 -21.23 -66.09
N ASN A 979 -1.41 -21.53 -65.15
CA ASN A 979 -0.76 -22.83 -65.02
C ASN A 979 -1.34 -23.71 -63.91
N LEU A 980 -2.27 -23.18 -63.10
CA LEU A 980 -2.96 -23.91 -62.04
C LEU A 980 -4.33 -24.43 -62.51
N THR A 981 -4.74 -25.56 -61.94
CA THR A 981 -5.96 -26.29 -62.24
C THR A 981 -6.36 -27.18 -61.06
N LEU A 982 -7.42 -27.98 -61.23
CA LEU A 982 -7.78 -29.07 -60.33
C LEU A 982 -7.43 -30.40 -60.99
N GLY A 983 -6.63 -31.22 -60.30
CA GLY A 983 -6.38 -32.61 -60.67
C GLY A 983 -7.26 -33.55 -59.85
N LEU A 984 -7.65 -34.68 -60.45
CA LEU A 984 -8.56 -35.67 -59.87
C LEU A 984 -8.02 -37.08 -60.06
N LEU A 985 -7.82 -37.82 -58.97
CA LEU A 985 -7.42 -39.23 -58.98
C LEU A 985 -8.38 -40.09 -58.17
N GLU A 986 -8.53 -41.35 -58.58
CA GLU A 986 -9.11 -42.41 -57.75
C GLU A 986 -8.10 -42.82 -56.66
N GLY A 987 -8.60 -43.24 -55.50
CA GLY A 987 -7.76 -43.58 -54.34
C GLY A 987 -6.78 -44.70 -54.65
N ILE A 988 -7.22 -45.68 -55.46
CA ILE A 988 -6.37 -46.77 -55.93
C ILE A 988 -5.24 -46.28 -56.87
N GLU A 989 -5.51 -45.28 -57.72
CA GLU A 989 -4.50 -44.70 -58.62
C GLU A 989 -3.42 -43.98 -57.80
N TYR A 990 -3.82 -43.08 -56.90
CA TYR A 990 -2.88 -42.34 -56.07
C TYR A 990 -2.07 -43.26 -55.13
N ARG A 991 -2.68 -44.33 -54.59
CA ARG A 991 -1.94 -45.34 -53.82
C ARG A 991 -0.96 -46.15 -54.63
N SER A 992 -1.24 -46.41 -55.91
CA SER A 992 -0.30 -47.11 -56.79
C SER A 992 0.99 -46.31 -57.00
N LEU A 993 0.91 -44.98 -56.87
CA LEU A 993 2.02 -44.05 -57.01
C LEU A 993 2.78 -43.84 -55.69
N VAL A 994 2.07 -43.53 -54.61
CA VAL A 994 2.66 -43.08 -53.33
C VAL A 994 2.80 -44.21 -52.30
N GLY A 995 2.07 -45.31 -52.48
CA GLY A 995 2.07 -46.49 -51.62
C GLY A 995 0.83 -46.62 -50.72
N ALA A 996 0.65 -47.81 -50.14
CA ALA A 996 -0.57 -48.19 -49.40
C ALA A 996 -0.85 -47.35 -48.14
N ALA A 997 0.18 -46.73 -47.54
CA ALA A 997 0.07 -45.89 -46.34
C ALA A 997 -0.07 -44.38 -46.66
N ALA A 998 -0.33 -44.02 -47.93
CA ALA A 998 -0.45 -42.64 -48.35
C ALA A 998 -1.57 -41.90 -47.59
N THR A 999 -1.38 -40.60 -47.38
CA THR A 999 -2.41 -39.67 -46.89
C THR A 999 -2.64 -38.59 -47.93
N PHE A 1000 -3.82 -37.97 -47.89
CA PHE A 1000 -4.19 -36.89 -48.81
C PHE A 1000 -4.74 -35.71 -48.01
N GLY A 1001 -4.13 -34.53 -48.16
CA GLY A 1001 -4.49 -33.36 -47.35
C GLY A 1001 -4.37 -33.58 -45.82
N GLY A 1002 -3.49 -34.50 -45.41
CA GLY A 1002 -3.31 -34.91 -44.01
C GLY A 1002 -4.37 -35.88 -43.48
N LEU A 1003 -5.27 -36.40 -44.32
CA LEU A 1003 -6.31 -37.35 -43.95
C LEU A 1003 -6.06 -38.73 -44.58
N THR A 1004 -6.58 -39.77 -43.95
CA THR A 1004 -6.60 -41.14 -44.51
C THR A 1004 -7.75 -41.30 -45.51
N PHE A 1005 -7.54 -42.17 -46.49
CA PHE A 1005 -8.50 -42.50 -47.55
C PHE A 1005 -8.34 -43.98 -47.95
N ASP A 1006 -9.33 -44.57 -48.62
CA ASP A 1006 -9.31 -45.96 -49.09
C ASP A 1006 -9.30 -46.05 -50.64
N ASP A 1007 -9.52 -47.23 -51.24
CA ASP A 1007 -9.46 -47.37 -52.71
C ASP A 1007 -10.72 -46.78 -53.35
N SER A 1008 -11.79 -46.63 -52.57
CA SER A 1008 -13.10 -46.10 -52.96
C SER A 1008 -13.19 -44.63 -52.56
N SER A 1009 -12.18 -43.85 -52.96
CA SER A 1009 -12.07 -42.42 -52.62
C SER A 1009 -11.69 -41.62 -53.85
N ILE A 1010 -12.39 -40.53 -54.16
CA ILE A 1010 -11.94 -39.55 -55.16
C ILE A 1010 -11.14 -38.45 -54.50
N LEU A 1011 -9.96 -38.17 -55.02
CA LEU A 1011 -9.00 -37.20 -54.50
C LEU A 1011 -8.89 -36.02 -55.48
N ILE A 1012 -9.28 -34.83 -55.05
CA ILE A 1012 -9.19 -33.60 -55.85
C ILE A 1012 -8.25 -32.61 -55.16
N LYS A 1013 -7.35 -31.98 -55.91
CA LYS A 1013 -6.40 -30.99 -55.38
C LYS A 1013 -6.14 -29.87 -56.37
N SER A 1014 -5.98 -28.66 -55.83
CA SER A 1014 -5.40 -27.56 -56.59
C SER A 1014 -3.94 -27.87 -56.92
N THR A 1015 -3.63 -28.01 -58.20
CA THR A 1015 -2.29 -28.38 -58.67
C THR A 1015 -1.95 -27.75 -60.03
N TYR A 1016 -0.77 -28.06 -60.59
CA TYR A 1016 -0.35 -27.65 -61.93
C TYR A 1016 -0.97 -28.55 -63.01
N TYR A 1017 -1.19 -28.00 -64.20
CA TYR A 1017 -1.41 -28.84 -65.38
C TYR A 1017 -0.26 -29.82 -65.54
N GLY A 1018 -0.55 -31.09 -65.79
CA GLY A 1018 0.51 -32.08 -65.93
C GLY A 1018 0.89 -32.85 -64.67
N ASP A 1019 0.53 -32.39 -63.47
CA ASP A 1019 0.89 -33.10 -62.23
C ASP A 1019 0.00 -34.34 -62.04
N THR A 1020 0.36 -35.43 -62.72
CA THR A 1020 -0.44 -36.65 -62.82
C THR A 1020 -0.43 -37.48 -61.53
N ASP A 1021 0.50 -37.22 -60.60
CA ASP A 1021 0.55 -37.87 -59.28
C ASP A 1021 0.21 -36.94 -58.10
N LEU A 1022 -0.19 -35.69 -58.37
CA LEU A 1022 -0.63 -34.68 -57.41
C LEU A 1022 0.45 -34.28 -56.38
N ASN A 1023 1.74 -34.46 -56.70
CA ASN A 1023 2.87 -34.14 -55.82
C ASN A 1023 3.22 -32.63 -55.81
N GLY A 1024 2.67 -31.85 -56.74
CA GLY A 1024 2.87 -30.41 -56.89
C GLY A 1024 4.06 -30.00 -57.77
N ILE A 1025 4.64 -30.93 -58.53
CA ILE A 1025 5.78 -30.77 -59.43
C ILE A 1025 5.42 -31.44 -60.75
N VAL A 1026 5.69 -30.77 -61.87
CA VAL A 1026 5.63 -31.40 -63.19
C VAL A 1026 7.03 -31.90 -63.56
N ASP A 1027 7.20 -33.21 -63.76
CA ASP A 1027 8.48 -33.82 -64.14
C ASP A 1027 8.38 -34.98 -65.15
N PHE A 1028 9.46 -35.76 -65.30
CA PHE A 1028 9.54 -36.85 -66.27
C PHE A 1028 8.50 -37.95 -66.05
N ASP A 1029 8.16 -38.26 -64.80
CA ASP A 1029 7.22 -39.33 -64.50
C ASP A 1029 5.82 -38.96 -65.01
N ASP A 1030 5.48 -37.68 -64.99
CA ASP A 1030 4.23 -37.16 -65.54
C ASP A 1030 4.14 -37.25 -67.06
N TYR A 1031 5.21 -36.88 -67.76
CA TYR A 1031 5.28 -37.03 -69.21
C TYR A 1031 5.21 -38.51 -69.58
N SER A 1032 5.90 -39.40 -68.87
CA SER A 1032 5.85 -40.83 -69.15
C SER A 1032 4.44 -41.41 -69.02
N ARG A 1033 3.62 -40.91 -68.07
CA ARG A 1033 2.22 -41.31 -67.92
C ARG A 1033 1.34 -40.74 -69.04
N THR A 1034 1.56 -39.48 -69.40
CA THR A 1034 0.87 -38.79 -70.51
C THR A 1034 1.14 -39.49 -71.84
N ASP A 1035 2.40 -39.79 -72.15
CA ASP A 1035 2.82 -40.51 -73.36
C ASP A 1035 2.20 -41.90 -73.43
N SER A 1036 2.15 -42.61 -72.29
CA SER A 1036 1.49 -43.92 -72.22
C SER A 1036 -0.02 -43.80 -72.49
N GLY A 1037 -0.66 -42.75 -71.97
CA GLY A 1037 -2.07 -42.45 -72.20
C GLY A 1037 -2.37 -42.15 -73.66
N PHE A 1038 -1.60 -41.25 -74.27
CA PHE A 1038 -1.70 -40.90 -75.69
C PHE A 1038 -1.53 -42.12 -76.60
N ASN A 1039 -0.45 -42.89 -76.41
CA ASN A 1039 -0.15 -44.05 -77.26
C ASN A 1039 -1.16 -45.20 -77.10
N SER A 1040 -1.81 -45.29 -75.94
CA SER A 1040 -2.76 -46.36 -75.62
C SER A 1040 -4.23 -45.93 -75.74
N ASN A 1041 -4.51 -44.67 -76.13
CA ASN A 1041 -5.85 -44.06 -76.14
C ASN A 1041 -6.58 -44.20 -74.78
N LEU A 1042 -5.86 -43.99 -73.69
CA LEU A 1042 -6.45 -43.93 -72.33
C LEU A 1042 -6.99 -42.52 -72.07
N THR A 1043 -7.78 -42.37 -71.01
CA THR A 1043 -8.45 -41.11 -70.65
C THR A 1043 -8.29 -40.82 -69.15
N GLY A 1044 -8.66 -39.62 -68.74
CA GLY A 1044 -8.61 -39.17 -67.34
C GLY A 1044 -7.24 -38.65 -66.92
N TRP A 1045 -7.24 -37.87 -65.84
CA TRP A 1045 -6.08 -37.11 -65.34
C TRP A 1045 -4.80 -37.94 -65.16
N PHE A 1046 -4.92 -39.16 -64.60
CA PHE A 1046 -3.79 -40.07 -64.37
C PHE A 1046 -3.04 -40.44 -65.66
N HIS A 1047 -3.73 -40.42 -66.80
CA HIS A 1047 -3.20 -40.75 -68.12
C HIS A 1047 -2.90 -39.53 -69.00
N GLY A 1048 -3.11 -38.31 -68.48
CA GLY A 1048 -2.73 -37.09 -69.19
C GLY A 1048 -3.88 -36.28 -69.82
N ASP A 1049 -5.14 -36.57 -69.51
CA ASP A 1049 -6.29 -35.74 -69.94
C ASP A 1049 -6.47 -34.59 -68.93
N PHE A 1050 -5.93 -33.41 -69.24
CA PHE A 1050 -5.79 -32.26 -68.35
C PHE A 1050 -6.87 -31.19 -68.56
N ASP A 1051 -7.65 -31.30 -69.65
CA ASP A 1051 -8.81 -30.45 -69.90
C ASP A 1051 -10.16 -31.14 -69.63
N TYR A 1052 -10.14 -32.44 -69.31
CA TYR A 1052 -11.28 -33.31 -69.00
C TYR A 1052 -12.25 -33.51 -70.17
N ASN A 1053 -11.73 -33.55 -71.41
CA ASN A 1053 -12.52 -33.78 -72.61
C ASN A 1053 -12.68 -35.28 -72.99
N ASN A 1054 -12.06 -36.20 -72.22
CA ASN A 1054 -11.98 -37.65 -72.43
C ASN A 1054 -11.10 -38.10 -73.61
N ILE A 1055 -10.15 -37.28 -74.03
CA ILE A 1055 -9.18 -37.59 -75.08
C ILE A 1055 -7.84 -37.04 -74.58
N VAL A 1056 -6.77 -37.83 -74.70
CA VAL A 1056 -5.41 -37.33 -74.51
C VAL A 1056 -4.88 -36.93 -75.88
N ASP A 1057 -4.69 -35.64 -76.13
CA ASP A 1057 -4.18 -35.13 -77.41
C ASP A 1057 -3.21 -33.94 -77.28
N PHE A 1058 -2.98 -33.23 -78.38
CA PHE A 1058 -2.02 -32.12 -78.42
C PHE A 1058 -2.44 -30.93 -77.54
N ASP A 1059 -3.73 -30.77 -77.23
CA ASP A 1059 -4.22 -29.74 -76.32
C ASP A 1059 -3.74 -30.03 -74.89
N ASP A 1060 -3.71 -31.29 -74.46
CA ASP A 1060 -3.16 -31.68 -73.16
C ASP A 1060 -1.65 -31.47 -73.06
N TYR A 1061 -0.90 -31.85 -74.10
CA TYR A 1061 0.54 -31.57 -74.18
C TYR A 1061 0.83 -30.07 -74.05
N SER A 1062 -0.02 -29.22 -74.63
CA SER A 1062 0.12 -27.77 -74.52
C SER A 1062 -0.04 -27.27 -73.07
N LEU A 1063 -0.91 -27.90 -72.28
CA LEU A 1063 -1.18 -27.56 -70.89
C LEU A 1063 -0.04 -27.99 -69.94
N ILE A 1064 0.44 -29.24 -70.06
CA ILE A 1064 1.59 -29.73 -69.26
C ILE A 1064 2.86 -28.96 -69.59
N ASP A 1065 3.12 -28.67 -70.88
CA ASP A 1065 4.29 -27.89 -71.28
C ASP A 1065 4.22 -26.46 -70.77
N LEU A 1066 3.04 -25.85 -70.75
CA LEU A 1066 2.83 -24.52 -70.16
C LEU A 1066 3.20 -24.55 -68.69
N ALA A 1067 2.68 -25.50 -67.91
CA ALA A 1067 3.02 -25.64 -66.51
C ALA A 1067 4.52 -25.89 -66.31
N PHE A 1068 5.13 -26.81 -67.06
CA PHE A 1068 6.56 -27.13 -66.90
C PHE A 1068 7.47 -25.96 -67.26
N ASN A 1069 7.15 -25.20 -68.32
CA ASN A 1069 7.91 -24.01 -68.71
C ASN A 1069 7.72 -22.83 -67.77
N THR A 1070 6.57 -22.74 -67.10
CA THR A 1070 6.34 -21.71 -66.06
C THR A 1070 7.04 -22.07 -64.76
N GLN A 1071 7.00 -23.34 -64.34
CA GLN A 1071 7.76 -23.87 -63.20
C GLN A 1071 9.27 -23.73 -63.41
N SER A 1072 9.76 -23.94 -64.64
CA SER A 1072 11.18 -23.85 -65.00
C SER A 1072 11.67 -22.44 -65.34
N GLY A 1073 10.79 -21.43 -65.38
CA GLY A 1073 11.13 -20.05 -65.72
C GLY A 1073 11.52 -19.81 -67.19
N THR A 1074 11.16 -20.72 -68.09
CA THR A 1074 11.54 -20.70 -69.52
C THR A 1074 10.43 -20.18 -70.44
N ILE A 1075 9.28 -19.81 -69.88
CA ILE A 1075 8.06 -19.44 -70.60
C ILE A 1075 8.24 -18.36 -71.68
N LEU A 1076 9.08 -17.34 -71.46
CA LEU A 1076 9.32 -16.28 -72.47
C LEU A 1076 10.02 -16.82 -73.72
N ARG A 1077 10.92 -17.78 -73.52
CA ARG A 1077 11.66 -18.39 -74.63
C ARG A 1077 10.78 -19.36 -75.42
N ALA A 1078 9.92 -20.11 -74.70
CA ALA A 1078 8.89 -20.95 -75.32
C ALA A 1078 7.94 -20.11 -76.18
N LEU A 1079 7.45 -18.97 -75.63
CA LEU A 1079 6.58 -18.04 -76.34
C LEU A 1079 7.21 -17.52 -77.64
N SER A 1080 8.46 -17.04 -77.57
CA SER A 1080 9.20 -16.54 -78.74
C SER A 1080 9.45 -17.60 -79.81
N TYR A 1081 9.47 -18.89 -79.46
CA TYR A 1081 9.59 -19.99 -80.42
C TYR A 1081 8.25 -20.22 -81.13
N LEU A 1082 7.18 -20.34 -80.35
CA LEU A 1082 5.85 -20.74 -80.82
C LEU A 1082 5.12 -19.62 -81.58
N ASP A 1083 5.29 -18.36 -81.17
CA ASP A 1083 4.75 -17.19 -81.90
C ASP A 1083 5.50 -16.87 -83.20
N GLY A 1084 6.63 -17.56 -83.43
CA GLY A 1084 7.48 -17.41 -84.60
C GLY A 1084 8.42 -16.20 -84.60
N HIS A 1085 8.53 -15.46 -83.49
CA HIS A 1085 9.44 -14.31 -83.37
C HIS A 1085 10.92 -14.72 -83.48
N ASP A 1086 11.29 -15.85 -82.87
CA ASP A 1086 12.61 -16.48 -83.00
C ASP A 1086 12.50 -18.02 -82.94
N ARG A 1087 12.48 -18.63 -84.14
CA ARG A 1087 12.46 -20.09 -84.33
C ARG A 1087 13.85 -20.73 -84.35
N SER A 1088 14.92 -20.01 -84.03
CA SER A 1088 16.25 -20.62 -83.93
C SER A 1088 16.32 -21.56 -82.72
N GLY A 1089 17.22 -22.54 -82.73
CA GLY A 1089 17.47 -23.38 -81.54
C GLY A 1089 18.25 -22.65 -80.43
N ARG A 1090 18.57 -21.36 -80.58
CA ARG A 1090 19.40 -20.63 -79.61
C ARG A 1090 18.62 -20.46 -78.30
N GLY A 1091 19.22 -20.90 -77.18
CA GLY A 1091 18.61 -20.79 -75.85
C GLY A 1091 17.49 -21.80 -75.59
N MET A 1092 17.34 -22.85 -76.40
CA MET A 1092 16.39 -23.96 -76.20
C MET A 1092 16.99 -25.14 -75.44
N ASP A 1093 18.12 -24.94 -74.73
CA ASP A 1093 18.88 -26.02 -74.09
C ASP A 1093 18.22 -26.58 -72.80
N ALA A 1094 17.24 -25.86 -72.24
CA ALA A 1094 16.52 -26.31 -71.04
C ALA A 1094 15.59 -27.49 -71.34
N PRO A 1095 15.47 -28.51 -70.46
CA PRO A 1095 14.61 -29.67 -70.71
C PRO A 1095 13.17 -29.32 -71.09
N SER A 1096 12.57 -28.33 -70.40
CA SER A 1096 11.23 -27.82 -70.69
C SER A 1096 11.07 -27.22 -72.09
N LEU A 1097 12.13 -26.59 -72.62
CA LEU A 1097 12.15 -26.02 -73.97
C LEU A 1097 12.41 -27.09 -75.04
N ARG A 1098 13.15 -28.14 -74.72
CA ARG A 1098 13.35 -29.29 -75.62
C ARG A 1098 12.04 -30.04 -75.88
N LEU A 1099 11.17 -30.12 -74.88
CA LEU A 1099 9.81 -30.66 -75.03
C LEU A 1099 8.94 -29.77 -75.93
N ILE A 1100 9.04 -28.44 -75.82
CA ILE A 1100 8.40 -27.52 -76.77
C ILE A 1100 8.85 -27.81 -78.22
N GLU A 1101 10.15 -27.99 -78.46
CA GLU A 1101 10.66 -28.30 -79.81
C GLU A 1101 10.13 -29.65 -80.30
N ALA A 1102 10.08 -30.66 -79.44
CA ALA A 1102 9.61 -32.00 -79.77
C ALA A 1102 8.12 -32.02 -80.10
N HIS A 1103 7.27 -31.49 -79.22
CA HIS A 1103 5.82 -31.47 -79.42
C HIS A 1103 5.41 -30.53 -80.56
N TYR A 1104 6.13 -29.42 -80.80
CA TYR A 1104 5.90 -28.62 -82.00
C TYR A 1104 6.27 -29.37 -83.29
N ALA A 1105 7.36 -30.14 -83.28
CA ALA A 1105 7.74 -30.96 -84.44
C ALA A 1105 6.73 -32.08 -84.71
N GLU A 1106 6.10 -32.62 -83.67
CA GLU A 1106 5.11 -33.68 -83.77
C GLU A 1106 3.72 -33.18 -84.17
N PHE A 1107 3.21 -32.13 -83.51
CA PHE A 1107 1.83 -31.67 -83.64
C PHE A 1107 1.66 -30.39 -84.48
N GLY A 1108 2.74 -29.66 -84.74
CA GLY A 1108 2.76 -28.46 -85.58
C GLY A 1108 1.95 -27.27 -85.02
N ASP A 1109 1.33 -26.51 -85.92
CA ASP A 1109 0.68 -25.23 -85.58
C ASP A 1109 -0.56 -25.36 -84.68
N ARG A 1110 -1.17 -26.54 -84.59
CA ARG A 1110 -2.31 -26.79 -83.70
C ARG A 1110 -1.88 -26.71 -82.23
N TYR A 1111 -0.79 -27.40 -81.89
CA TYR A 1111 -0.16 -27.32 -80.58
C TYR A 1111 0.29 -25.89 -80.23
N ALA A 1112 0.96 -25.20 -81.17
CA ALA A 1112 1.38 -23.82 -80.94
C ALA A 1112 0.19 -22.89 -80.67
N SER A 1113 -0.90 -23.05 -81.43
CA SER A 1113 -2.12 -22.25 -81.23
C SER A 1113 -2.77 -22.53 -79.86
N SER A 1114 -2.83 -23.80 -79.45
CA SER A 1114 -3.37 -24.20 -78.15
C SER A 1114 -2.56 -23.62 -76.99
N PHE A 1115 -1.23 -23.77 -77.03
CA PHE A 1115 -0.31 -23.22 -76.04
C PHE A 1115 -0.44 -21.69 -75.93
N LEU A 1116 -0.50 -20.99 -77.07
CA LEU A 1116 -0.65 -19.53 -77.10
C LEU A 1116 -2.01 -19.08 -76.57
N ASN A 1117 -3.10 -19.80 -76.88
CA ASN A 1117 -4.44 -19.50 -76.40
C ASN A 1117 -4.58 -19.68 -74.88
N ALA A 1118 -3.79 -20.58 -74.29
CA ALA A 1118 -3.73 -20.75 -72.84
C ALA A 1118 -3.05 -19.56 -72.11
N ILE A 1119 -2.39 -18.66 -72.85
CA ILE A 1119 -1.69 -17.47 -72.32
C ILE A 1119 -2.50 -16.18 -72.65
N PRO A 1120 -2.90 -15.37 -71.65
CA PRO A 1120 -3.63 -14.11 -71.91
C PRO A 1120 -2.83 -13.06 -72.72
N GLU A 1121 -3.52 -12.28 -73.56
CA GLU A 1121 -2.96 -11.27 -74.50
C GLU A 1121 -1.94 -10.25 -73.91
N PRO A 1122 -1.09 -9.61 -74.77
CA PRO A 1122 0.24 -9.09 -74.41
C PRO A 1122 0.33 -7.88 -73.49
N ALA A 1123 -0.78 -7.28 -73.02
CA ALA A 1123 -0.68 -6.19 -72.04
C ALA A 1123 -0.09 -6.68 -70.69
N SER A 1124 -0.19 -7.98 -70.43
CA SER A 1124 0.15 -8.62 -69.16
C SER A 1124 1.56 -9.23 -69.12
N ALA A 1125 2.21 -9.42 -70.28
CA ALA A 1125 3.56 -10.02 -70.37
C ALA A 1125 4.66 -9.15 -69.71
N ILE A 1126 4.39 -7.84 -69.54
CA ILE A 1126 5.30 -6.90 -68.86
C ILE A 1126 5.26 -7.05 -67.32
N LEU A 1127 4.22 -7.69 -66.76
CA LEU A 1127 4.05 -7.90 -65.31
C LEU A 1127 4.74 -9.18 -64.78
N MET A 1128 5.39 -9.97 -65.64
CA MET A 1128 6.11 -11.21 -65.27
C MET A 1128 7.39 -11.00 -64.44
N ILE A 1129 7.63 -9.79 -63.92
CA ILE A 1129 8.84 -9.45 -63.16
C ILE A 1129 8.53 -9.40 -61.67
N GLY A 1130 8.90 -10.46 -60.94
CA GLY A 1130 9.31 -10.33 -59.55
C GLY A 1130 10.60 -9.50 -59.47
N VAL A 1131 10.51 -8.33 -58.83
CA VAL A 1131 11.49 -7.22 -58.62
C VAL A 1131 12.96 -7.65 -58.31
N PRO A 1132 14.04 -6.85 -58.57
CA PRO A 1132 14.18 -5.48 -59.13
C PRO A 1132 15.17 -5.38 -60.32
N ALA A 1133 14.71 -4.99 -61.51
CA ALA A 1133 15.60 -4.46 -62.56
C ALA A 1133 14.86 -3.49 -63.47
N LEU A 1134 14.27 -2.43 -62.89
CA LEU A 1134 13.62 -1.36 -63.64
C LEU A 1134 14.41 -0.06 -63.47
N ALA A 1135 15.52 0.01 -64.18
CA ALA A 1135 16.21 1.25 -64.53
C ALA A 1135 16.95 1.04 -65.86
N GLY A 1136 16.22 1.01 -66.98
CA GLY A 1136 16.91 0.95 -68.28
C GLY A 1136 16.08 0.86 -69.57
N MET A 1137 14.84 0.39 -69.57
CA MET A 1137 14.16 0.05 -70.84
C MET A 1137 12.87 0.82 -71.17
N SER A 1138 12.58 1.93 -70.49
CA SER A 1138 11.37 2.74 -70.74
C SER A 1138 11.40 3.58 -72.05
N CYS A 1139 12.32 3.35 -72.98
CA CYS A 1139 12.52 4.23 -74.14
C CYS A 1139 12.41 3.60 -75.54
N ARG A 1140 11.96 2.36 -75.73
CA ARG A 1140 11.94 1.76 -77.09
C ARG A 1140 10.64 1.19 -77.67
N LEU A 1141 9.50 1.23 -76.99
CA LEU A 1141 8.25 0.66 -77.54
C LEU A 1141 7.09 1.67 -77.68
N ARG A 1142 7.40 2.90 -78.12
CA ARG A 1142 6.39 3.87 -78.60
C ARG A 1142 6.05 3.75 -80.10
N ARG A 1143 6.38 2.63 -80.74
CA ARG A 1143 6.05 2.38 -82.18
C ARG A 1143 5.23 1.10 -82.34
N ARG A 1144 3.96 1.12 -81.93
CA ARG A 1144 2.91 0.23 -82.49
C ARG A 1144 1.47 0.67 -82.16
N ALA A 1145 1.24 1.96 -81.87
CA ALA A 1145 -0.10 2.50 -81.63
C ALA A 1145 -0.67 3.32 -82.81
N SER A 1146 -0.18 3.10 -84.04
CA SER A 1146 -0.64 3.83 -85.22
C SER A 1146 -0.78 2.94 -86.44
N THR A 1147 -1.78 2.04 -86.44
CA THR A 1147 -2.47 1.52 -87.64
C THR A 1147 -3.55 0.52 -87.21
N ALA A 1148 -4.65 1.04 -86.66
CA ALA A 1148 -5.93 0.35 -86.61
C ALA A 1148 -7.05 1.40 -86.56
N ARG A 1149 -7.18 2.16 -87.65
CA ARG A 1149 -8.36 3.00 -87.94
C ARG A 1149 -8.56 3.05 -89.46
N ALA A 1150 -9.17 1.99 -89.98
CA ALA A 1150 -9.81 1.82 -91.30
C ALA A 1150 -9.98 0.30 -91.44
N LEU A 1151 -11.13 -0.30 -91.74
CA LEU A 1151 -12.47 0.11 -92.16
C LEU A 1151 -13.36 -1.14 -91.98
N ALA A 1152 -14.66 -0.93 -91.78
CA ALA A 1152 -15.81 -1.80 -92.09
C ALA A 1152 -15.69 -3.32 -92.01
#